data_AF-A0A0K3C963-F1
#
_entry.id   AF-A0A0K3C963-F1
#
_cell.length_a   1.000
_cell.length_b   1.000
_cell.length_c   1.000
_cell.angle_alpha   90.00
_cell.angle_beta   90.00
_cell.angle_gamma   90.00
#
_symmetry.space_group_name_H-M   'P 1'
#
loop_
_entity.id
_entity.type
_entity.pdbx_description
1 polymer ?
#
loop_
_entity_poly.entity_id
_entity_poly.type
_entity_poly.pdbx_seq_one_letter_code
_entity_poly.pdbx_strand_id
1 'polypeptide(L)'
;MAERLVLLLDWGRRTANPQHSTRSAIQGPVKHPCRAATLPSPLLSDIIASFSLACAVSTSPAYRGCLLLLWDGAEVPTVEPELSMYDLRNRQRSFGGGVPVPEAIPVTEDEVLRTIEQLEARQKGGEEDLVGRLGTVGLSDSRQHASDEDDPEDLLLAQLATAFTNLPSLDASFRPTRSTSVSNLPQQSTLARLYKLVKLRPAALEVLRDQVDAILRRPGSTLAEGDGGWVITLVECPIFLADFTVEAETRRSLQSRLIGLLSNLPNSMHHSLVTYLSSPTYPRSALLEEVELVCGFISFRIGQCIDGDQPEAYVDDWMVRAGARVASLLFAANLNAQLLPLSAFYVTLIDSLGESILITDFQAWENRISRFSLCQYPFLLSLGVKMMLLAFDGERQMIERTREAYRNNLSSEEAENPLLVLRVRRDRLVDDSLRQISLHRTDLKKPLRITWEGEEGIDAGGLRKEWFLLLCRQLFDPQFGMFLHDPDSNLCWFNPAAIGMEDDFWMVGVIVGLAVYNEATLDVPLPLATYKKLASESLTLRDLAQVQPSLARGLQQLLDYDKGDVEGTFMRSYVGTYEAWGELVEVELVEGGAEIAVTEENRQDYVQRFVDFILSTSVSSQWDAFAEGFIEVCAGNALSLFKAQELELVVRGSPEPLDVGALKGVTVYEGFSPDEPTIQYFWSVFASLQPDRQRRLLAFCTASDRVPATGVSGLQLRLQCLGDDNDRLPQSHTCFNTLSMWRYGTREKVERMLVRVMEDTRSGFPSTTHSQDHREMRAPVAGTPGCGTSPVPLRTQRWKRPNVWLGAIIPSLLLVFALKGYSLVLLEIIPLFWSRYQAIACGYAIVVHIALFLTGYSYFVVFFQSRDSPERKEPPVEVQEKLVVFACDEQGEPIRCGRDSCGGAWQSLRTRHCADCATCRPNFDHHCAFVSNCIAQDTMKPFFTFLVWAAILLSVALVPFVPLEYRSVREVVRTTWDTVELKEQWWSRKLSWAGGPVWRYAGGLLLGYRLYQKTAHERPLLVPDVTTRTFTQGGITYAYDVPLYPSLAVPHLGTLAVVFFALFITLIALAMIYVIARNTRLGTSAIQIERTRLWRSQDGGKPVYDTRVALWVPLEADDKAKRGAVVFVEPDTPLFDLGPSENWRRVMGEKWWQWFVPWVPSRASDLHDLNPQVVEALRERARKKR
;
A
#
# COMPACT_ATOMS: atom_id res chain seq x y z
N MET A 1 -7.59 -7.52 16.91
CA MET A 1 -6.85 -8.56 17.67
C MET A 1 -5.94 -9.40 16.76
N ALA A 2 -6.43 -9.91 15.63
CA ALA A 2 -5.60 -10.57 14.61
C ALA A 2 -4.46 -9.68 14.08
N GLU A 3 -4.74 -8.41 13.78
CA GLU A 3 -3.73 -7.42 13.34
C GLU A 3 -2.70 -7.11 14.42
N ARG A 4 -3.12 -6.94 15.68
CA ARG A 4 -2.19 -6.70 16.80
C ARG A 4 -1.29 -7.90 17.11
N LEU A 5 -1.77 -9.13 16.88
CA LEU A 5 -0.98 -10.36 16.98
C LEU A 5 -0.04 -10.56 15.79
N VAL A 6 -0.45 -10.14 14.59
CA VAL A 6 0.41 -10.10 13.39
C VAL A 6 1.53 -9.06 13.57
N LEU A 7 1.22 -7.90 14.15
CA LEU A 7 2.21 -6.88 14.51
C LEU A 7 3.19 -7.38 15.61
N LEU A 8 2.73 -8.18 16.57
CA LEU A 8 3.59 -8.87 17.55
C LEU A 8 4.49 -9.95 16.93
N LEU A 9 3.96 -10.71 15.96
CA LEU A 9 4.72 -11.69 15.16
C LEU A 9 5.72 -11.03 14.21
N ASP A 10 5.47 -9.78 13.80
CA ASP A 10 6.36 -8.99 12.96
C ASP A 10 7.43 -8.26 13.80
N TRP A 11 7.06 -7.73 14.98
CA TRP A 11 7.99 -7.17 15.97
C TRP A 11 8.99 -8.21 16.49
N GLY A 12 8.53 -9.44 16.75
CA GLY A 12 9.41 -10.58 17.08
C GLY A 12 10.32 -11.03 15.95
N ARG A 13 10.00 -10.74 14.68
CA ARG A 13 10.90 -10.97 13.53
C ARG A 13 11.92 -9.86 13.36
N ARG A 14 11.53 -8.59 13.58
CA ARG A 14 12.39 -7.41 13.42
C ARG A 14 13.52 -7.32 14.47
N THR A 15 13.29 -7.84 15.68
CA THR A 15 14.28 -7.85 16.77
C THR A 15 15.33 -8.97 16.68
N ALA A 16 15.22 -9.88 15.71
CA ALA A 16 16.10 -11.06 15.54
C ALA A 16 17.08 -10.98 14.35
N ASN A 17 17.29 -9.79 13.74
CA ASN A 17 18.21 -9.61 12.61
C ASN A 17 19.45 -8.77 13.02
N PRO A 18 20.67 -9.33 13.07
CA PRO A 18 21.86 -8.67 13.61
C PRO A 18 22.62 -7.84 12.54
N GLN A 19 21.91 -7.04 11.76
CA GLN A 19 22.52 -6.09 10.83
C GLN A 19 21.73 -4.78 10.86
N HIS A 20 21.80 -4.05 11.97
CA HIS A 20 21.66 -2.58 12.06
C HIS A 20 21.72 -2.19 13.54
N SER A 21 22.93 -2.12 14.12
CA SER A 21 23.18 -1.18 15.21
C SER A 21 24.64 -0.71 15.18
N THR A 22 24.82 0.51 14.68
CA THR A 22 26.07 1.26 14.81
C THR A 22 25.97 2.17 16.03
N ARG A 23 26.88 1.93 16.99
CA ARG A 23 27.52 2.88 17.91
C ARG A 23 26.65 3.97 18.57
N SER A 24 26.38 3.79 19.86
CA SER A 24 26.56 4.86 20.86
C SER A 24 26.97 4.25 22.20
N ALA A 25 28.11 4.70 22.72
CA ALA A 25 28.74 4.22 23.94
C ALA A 25 28.20 4.93 25.20
N ILE A 26 27.94 4.18 26.28
CA ILE A 26 28.11 4.63 27.67
C ILE A 26 28.66 3.46 28.49
N GLN A 27 29.79 3.69 29.17
CA GLN A 27 30.49 2.74 30.04
C GLN A 27 29.81 2.55 31.41
N GLY A 28 29.86 1.33 31.96
CA GLY A 28 29.62 1.04 33.38
C GLY A 28 29.62 -0.48 33.68
N PRO A 29 30.32 -0.98 34.72
CA PRO A 29 30.46 -2.42 34.96
C PRO A 29 29.42 -2.94 35.94
N VAL A 30 28.71 -4.04 35.63
CA VAL A 30 27.97 -4.80 36.65
C VAL A 30 28.16 -6.31 36.44
N LYS A 31 28.53 -6.97 37.54
CA LYS A 31 28.81 -8.39 37.73
C LYS A 31 27.53 -9.20 37.99
N HIS A 32 27.53 -10.46 37.52
CA HIS A 32 26.82 -11.66 38.01
C HIS A 32 25.30 -11.89 37.71
N PRO A 33 24.84 -13.18 37.69
CA PRO A 33 24.06 -13.75 36.60
C PRO A 33 22.60 -14.15 36.96
N CYS A 34 21.87 -14.64 35.95
CA CYS A 34 20.52 -15.24 36.01
C CYS A 34 19.35 -14.30 36.32
N ARG A 35 18.79 -13.69 35.28
CA ARG A 35 17.36 -13.34 35.23
C ARG A 35 16.70 -14.16 34.14
N ALA A 36 15.75 -15.02 34.52
CA ALA A 36 14.78 -15.60 33.60
C ALA A 36 14.12 -14.45 32.82
N ALA A 37 13.99 -14.59 31.50
CA ALA A 37 13.30 -13.63 30.66
C ALA A 37 11.83 -13.51 31.12
N THR A 38 11.54 -12.51 31.93
CA THR A 38 10.18 -12.06 32.20
C THR A 38 9.62 -11.43 30.92
N LEU A 39 8.47 -11.93 30.46
CA LEU A 39 7.67 -11.28 29.42
C LEU A 39 7.55 -9.78 29.69
N PRO A 40 7.62 -8.91 28.66
CA PRO A 40 7.41 -7.47 28.85
C PRO A 40 5.98 -7.23 29.41
N SER A 41 5.88 -6.38 30.44
CA SER A 41 4.63 -5.95 31.09
C SER A 41 3.47 -5.58 30.14
N PRO A 42 3.66 -5.00 28.93
CA PRO A 42 2.55 -4.73 28.00
C PRO A 42 1.87 -5.99 27.45
N LEU A 43 2.57 -7.13 27.34
CA LEU A 43 1.99 -8.37 26.79
C LEU A 43 1.02 -9.02 27.79
N LEU A 44 1.30 -8.84 29.10
CA LEU A 44 0.37 -9.22 30.16
C LEU A 44 -0.83 -8.25 30.18
N SER A 45 -0.62 -6.95 29.98
CA SER A 45 -1.73 -5.97 29.93
C SER A 45 -2.61 -6.12 28.69
N ASP A 46 -2.08 -6.55 27.54
CA ASP A 46 -2.86 -6.79 26.32
C ASP A 46 -3.68 -8.09 26.38
N ILE A 47 -3.16 -9.11 27.06
CA ILE A 47 -3.93 -10.32 27.40
C ILE A 47 -5.05 -9.95 28.37
N ILE A 48 -4.78 -9.12 29.37
CA ILE A 48 -5.77 -8.59 30.32
C ILE A 48 -6.81 -7.71 29.60
N ALA A 49 -6.41 -6.85 28.66
CA ALA A 49 -7.31 -6.03 27.86
C ALA A 49 -8.19 -6.87 26.93
N SER A 50 -7.71 -8.02 26.46
CA SER A 50 -8.49 -8.98 25.68
C SER A 50 -9.55 -9.70 26.52
N PHE A 51 -9.28 -9.92 27.81
CA PHE A 51 -10.27 -10.38 28.80
C PHE A 51 -11.33 -9.30 29.07
N SER A 52 -10.95 -8.02 29.16
CA SER A 52 -11.89 -6.90 29.28
C SER A 52 -12.73 -6.68 28.02
N LEU A 53 -12.17 -6.93 26.83
CA LEU A 53 -12.90 -6.84 25.55
C LEU A 53 -13.94 -7.96 25.41
N ALA A 54 -13.65 -9.16 25.92
CA ALA A 54 -14.63 -10.25 26.02
C ALA A 54 -15.80 -9.90 26.98
N CYS A 55 -15.53 -9.17 28.06
CA CYS A 55 -16.57 -8.60 28.94
C CYS A 55 -17.44 -7.55 28.23
N ALA A 56 -16.87 -6.73 27.34
CA ALA A 56 -17.57 -5.66 26.63
C ALA A 56 -18.53 -6.20 25.54
N VAL A 57 -18.21 -7.33 24.90
CA VAL A 57 -18.95 -7.86 23.74
C VAL A 57 -20.11 -8.81 24.13
N SER A 58 -20.18 -9.30 25.36
CA SER A 58 -21.30 -10.15 25.82
C SER A 58 -22.62 -9.38 25.96
N THR A 59 -23.67 -9.86 25.30
CA THR A 59 -25.06 -9.35 25.38
C THR A 59 -25.83 -9.85 26.60
N SER A 60 -25.27 -10.78 27.40
CA SER A 60 -25.92 -11.31 28.60
C SER A 60 -25.43 -10.59 29.87
N PRO A 61 -26.30 -9.86 30.61
CA PRO A 61 -25.96 -9.18 31.86
C PRO A 61 -25.45 -10.13 32.96
N ALA A 62 -25.94 -11.38 32.98
CA ALA A 62 -25.57 -12.38 33.97
C ALA A 62 -24.14 -12.93 33.78
N TYR A 63 -23.68 -13.03 32.53
CA TYR A 63 -22.31 -13.47 32.20
C TYR A 63 -21.27 -12.39 32.56
N ARG A 64 -21.62 -11.10 32.37
CA ARG A 64 -20.82 -9.96 32.87
C ARG A 64 -20.66 -9.99 34.39
N GLY A 65 -21.74 -10.30 35.13
CA GLY A 65 -21.72 -10.37 36.59
C GLY A 65 -20.76 -11.43 37.17
N CYS A 66 -20.67 -12.62 36.55
CA CYS A 66 -19.75 -13.66 37.01
C CYS A 66 -18.27 -13.36 36.72
N LEU A 67 -17.96 -12.66 35.61
CA LEU A 67 -16.59 -12.23 35.28
C LEU A 67 -16.13 -11.07 36.17
N LEU A 68 -17.04 -10.17 36.57
CA LEU A 68 -16.77 -9.08 37.51
C LEU A 68 -16.53 -9.57 38.95
N LEU A 69 -17.22 -10.63 39.39
CA LEU A 69 -17.01 -11.24 40.71
C LEU A 69 -15.63 -11.90 40.90
N LEU A 70 -14.90 -12.18 39.81
CA LEU A 70 -13.54 -12.73 39.85
C LEU A 70 -12.44 -11.65 39.86
N TRP A 71 -12.79 -10.36 39.71
CA TRP A 71 -11.83 -9.28 39.46
C TRP A 71 -12.24 -7.95 40.13
N ASP A 72 -12.71 -7.97 41.37
CA ASP A 72 -13.10 -6.74 42.06
C ASP A 72 -11.87 -5.85 42.33
N GLY A 73 -11.75 -4.74 41.59
CA GLY A 73 -10.67 -3.77 41.77
C GLY A 73 -10.31 -2.90 40.55
N ALA A 74 -11.26 -2.18 39.96
CA ALA A 74 -11.04 -0.87 39.31
C ALA A 74 -12.34 -0.32 38.69
N GLU A 75 -12.75 0.88 39.13
CA GLU A 75 -13.87 1.64 38.55
C GLU A 75 -13.50 2.21 37.17
N VAL A 76 -14.44 2.18 36.22
CA VAL A 76 -14.34 2.89 34.93
C VAL A 76 -15.50 3.90 34.85
N PRO A 77 -15.25 5.19 34.54
CA PRO A 77 -16.30 6.20 34.47
C PRO A 77 -17.12 6.08 33.18
N THR A 78 -18.43 6.30 33.30
CA THR A 78 -19.40 6.29 32.21
C THR A 78 -19.31 7.56 31.36
N VAL A 79 -19.17 7.41 30.03
CA VAL A 79 -19.32 8.48 29.04
C VAL A 79 -20.65 8.27 28.31
N GLU A 80 -21.52 9.29 28.29
CA GLU A 80 -22.78 9.31 27.52
C GLU A 80 -22.50 9.50 26.01
N PRO A 81 -23.26 8.86 25.10
CA PRO A 81 -23.06 9.02 23.66
C PRO A 81 -23.81 10.24 23.11
N GLU A 82 -23.09 11.18 22.51
CA GLU A 82 -23.66 12.24 21.67
C GLU A 82 -24.12 11.69 20.31
N LEU A 83 -25.33 12.11 19.89
CA LEU A 83 -26.07 11.61 18.73
C LEU A 83 -25.50 12.07 17.38
N SER A 84 -25.46 11.16 16.39
CA SER A 84 -25.11 11.47 15.00
C SER A 84 -26.29 12.10 14.21
N MET A 85 -26.00 13.00 13.28
CA MET A 85 -26.99 13.65 12.40
C MET A 85 -27.83 12.69 11.54
N TYR A 86 -27.48 11.40 11.47
CA TYR A 86 -28.30 10.39 10.78
C TYR A 86 -29.66 10.18 11.49
N ASP A 87 -29.75 10.43 12.80
CA ASP A 87 -30.99 10.35 13.57
C ASP A 87 -31.94 11.56 13.36
N LEU A 88 -31.44 12.68 12.83
CA LEU A 88 -32.27 13.84 12.50
C LEU A 88 -33.18 13.59 11.29
N ARG A 89 -32.73 12.76 10.33
CA ARG A 89 -33.49 12.45 9.11
C ARG A 89 -34.67 11.50 9.38
N ASN A 90 -34.58 10.65 10.40
CA ASN A 90 -35.66 9.75 10.80
C ASN A 90 -36.64 10.38 11.82
N ARG A 91 -36.23 11.39 12.59
CA ARG A 91 -37.17 12.16 13.44
C ARG A 91 -38.07 13.13 12.67
N GLN A 92 -37.65 13.61 11.49
CA GLN A 92 -38.47 14.53 10.69
C GLN A 92 -39.60 13.83 9.90
N ARG A 93 -39.58 12.51 9.74
CA ARG A 93 -40.65 11.77 9.02
C ARG A 93 -41.80 11.30 9.91
N SER A 94 -41.73 11.50 11.24
CA SER A 94 -42.78 11.09 12.19
C SER A 94 -43.61 12.25 12.76
N PHE A 95 -43.42 13.49 12.30
CA PHE A 95 -44.28 14.62 12.65
C PHE A 95 -45.12 15.04 11.43
N GLY A 96 -46.30 14.44 11.32
CA GLY A 96 -47.40 15.04 10.55
C GLY A 96 -47.84 16.32 11.25
N GLY A 97 -47.43 17.46 10.67
CA GLY A 97 -47.73 18.80 11.17
C GLY A 97 -46.80 19.80 10.48
N GLY A 98 -47.09 20.11 9.21
CA GLY A 98 -46.34 21.09 8.45
C GLY A 98 -46.43 22.46 9.12
N VAL A 99 -45.29 23.00 9.57
CA VAL A 99 -45.17 24.42 9.90
C VAL A 99 -45.24 25.18 8.57
N PRO A 100 -46.13 26.16 8.41
CA PRO A 100 -46.19 26.97 7.19
C PRO A 100 -44.84 27.63 6.92
N VAL A 101 -44.36 27.54 5.69
CA VAL A 101 -43.17 28.26 5.22
C VAL A 101 -43.50 29.76 5.31
N PRO A 102 -42.69 30.59 5.99
CA PRO A 102 -42.89 32.04 6.00
C PRO A 102 -42.92 32.58 4.57
N GLU A 103 -43.83 33.51 4.26
CA GLU A 103 -43.83 34.20 2.96
C GLU A 103 -42.47 34.89 2.75
N ALA A 104 -41.94 34.78 1.53
CA ALA A 104 -40.72 35.48 1.15
C ALA A 104 -41.00 37.00 1.19
N ILE A 105 -40.20 37.72 1.96
CA ILE A 105 -40.15 39.19 1.92
C ILE A 105 -38.80 39.53 1.29
N PRO A 106 -38.69 39.57 -0.06
CA PRO A 106 -37.42 39.81 -0.72
C PRO A 106 -37.05 41.30 -0.72
N VAL A 107 -35.76 41.56 -0.62
CA VAL A 107 -35.17 42.85 -1.04
C VAL A 107 -34.83 42.72 -2.51
N THR A 108 -35.30 43.61 -3.37
CA THR A 108 -35.01 43.47 -4.81
C THR A 108 -33.53 43.71 -5.12
N GLU A 109 -32.98 43.04 -6.13
CA GLU A 109 -31.58 43.24 -6.56
C GLU A 109 -31.29 44.74 -6.85
N ASP A 110 -32.25 45.45 -7.44
CA ASP A 110 -32.17 46.89 -7.72
C ASP A 110 -32.13 47.76 -6.45
N GLU A 111 -32.73 47.32 -5.34
CA GLU A 111 -32.63 48.01 -4.04
C GLU A 111 -31.27 47.79 -3.41
N VAL A 112 -30.72 46.57 -3.49
CA VAL A 112 -29.37 46.25 -3.01
C VAL A 112 -28.33 47.04 -3.82
N LEU A 113 -28.44 47.05 -5.15
CA LEU A 113 -27.53 47.78 -6.03
C LEU A 113 -27.53 49.28 -5.75
N ARG A 114 -28.69 49.89 -5.49
CA ARG A 114 -28.78 51.31 -5.11
C ARG A 114 -28.04 51.61 -3.80
N THR A 115 -28.21 50.77 -2.78
CA THR A 115 -27.47 50.92 -1.51
C THR A 115 -25.96 50.76 -1.71
N ILE A 116 -25.54 49.77 -2.52
CA ILE A 116 -24.13 49.56 -2.88
C ILE A 116 -23.55 50.81 -3.56
N GLU A 117 -24.25 51.38 -4.54
CA GLU A 117 -23.82 52.57 -5.26
C GLU A 117 -23.71 53.81 -4.36
N GLN A 118 -24.66 54.00 -3.43
CA GLN A 118 -24.61 55.08 -2.44
C GLN A 118 -23.40 54.94 -1.51
N LEU A 119 -23.09 53.72 -1.05
CA LEU A 119 -21.95 53.44 -0.18
C LEU A 119 -20.60 53.59 -0.92
N GLU A 120 -20.51 53.13 -2.17
CA GLU A 120 -19.33 53.29 -3.02
C GLU A 120 -19.10 54.78 -3.36
N ALA A 121 -20.17 55.55 -3.61
CA ALA A 121 -20.08 57.00 -3.84
C ALA A 121 -19.61 57.75 -2.58
N ARG A 122 -20.10 57.38 -1.38
CA ARG A 122 -19.58 57.90 -0.10
C ARG A 122 -18.10 57.58 0.09
N GLN A 123 -17.65 56.38 -0.29
CA GLN A 123 -16.24 55.99 -0.17
C GLN A 123 -15.35 56.79 -1.12
N LYS A 124 -15.75 56.97 -2.38
CA LYS A 124 -15.03 57.82 -3.35
C LYS A 124 -15.03 59.29 -2.94
N GLY A 125 -16.15 59.81 -2.45
CA GLY A 125 -16.25 61.18 -1.94
C GLY A 125 -15.38 61.41 -0.71
N GLY A 126 -15.22 60.40 0.16
CA GLY A 126 -14.30 60.44 1.30
C GLY A 126 -12.82 60.40 0.90
N GLU A 127 -12.46 59.66 -0.15
CA GLU A 127 -11.10 59.66 -0.72
C GLU A 127 -10.80 60.97 -1.47
N GLU A 128 -11.74 61.52 -2.23
CA GLU A 128 -11.62 62.82 -2.90
C GLU A 128 -11.58 63.99 -1.90
N ASP A 129 -12.34 63.92 -0.79
CA ASP A 129 -12.27 64.89 0.31
C ASP A 129 -10.95 64.76 1.08
N LEU A 130 -10.40 63.54 1.26
CA LEU A 130 -9.06 63.36 1.83
C LEU A 130 -7.96 63.95 0.93
N VAL A 131 -8.07 63.76 -0.39
CA VAL A 131 -7.16 64.31 -1.40
C VAL A 131 -7.30 65.84 -1.52
N GLY A 132 -8.52 66.37 -1.38
CA GLY A 132 -8.81 67.81 -1.33
C GLY A 132 -8.34 68.49 -0.04
N ARG A 133 -8.46 67.80 1.11
CA ARG A 133 -7.98 68.29 2.42
C ARG A 133 -6.46 68.23 2.59
N LEU A 134 -5.77 67.46 1.75
CA LEU A 134 -4.30 67.55 1.58
C LEU A 134 -3.87 68.75 0.71
N GLY A 135 -4.80 69.46 0.06
CA GLY A 135 -4.52 70.61 -0.82
C GLY A 135 -4.79 72.00 -0.22
N THR A 136 -5.69 72.16 0.75
CA THR A 136 -5.97 73.47 1.35
C THR A 136 -6.41 73.36 2.81
N VAL A 137 -5.63 73.96 3.72
CA VAL A 137 -5.98 74.14 5.13
C VAL A 137 -6.81 75.42 5.27
N GLY A 138 -8.10 75.27 5.54
CA GLY A 138 -9.00 76.37 5.87
C GLY A 138 -10.21 75.85 6.65
N LEU A 139 -10.29 76.21 7.93
CA LEU A 139 -11.43 75.94 8.81
C LEU A 139 -12.59 76.90 8.49
N SER A 140 -13.78 76.37 8.22
CA SER A 140 -15.04 76.97 8.71
C SER A 140 -16.26 76.11 8.40
N ASP A 141 -17.08 75.95 9.45
CA ASP A 141 -18.51 75.66 9.50
C ASP A 141 -19.29 75.38 8.21
N SER A 142 -19.90 74.20 8.16
CA SER A 142 -21.19 73.98 7.50
C SER A 142 -21.92 72.79 8.15
N ARG A 143 -22.56 73.03 9.31
CA ARG A 143 -23.73 72.25 9.72
C ARG A 143 -24.93 72.84 8.98
N GLN A 144 -25.45 72.16 7.96
CA GLN A 144 -26.84 72.32 7.51
C GLN A 144 -27.29 71.20 6.54
N HIS A 145 -28.36 70.53 6.96
CA HIS A 145 -29.39 69.83 6.19
C HIS A 145 -29.04 68.66 5.24
N ALA A 146 -29.34 67.45 5.71
CA ALA A 146 -30.07 66.39 4.98
C ALA A 146 -30.88 65.62 6.05
N SER A 147 -32.17 65.91 6.22
CA SER A 147 -33.34 65.18 5.67
C SER A 147 -33.35 63.70 5.99
N ASP A 148 -34.50 63.22 6.48
CA ASP A 148 -34.85 61.84 6.86
C ASP A 148 -34.63 60.80 5.74
N GLU A 149 -33.37 60.53 5.39
CA GLU A 149 -32.97 59.35 4.63
C GLU A 149 -32.18 58.45 5.58
N ASP A 150 -32.67 57.21 5.78
CA ASP A 150 -31.99 56.19 6.60
C ASP A 150 -30.51 56.08 6.19
N ASP A 151 -29.59 56.01 7.16
CA ASP A 151 -28.16 55.89 6.89
C ASP A 151 -27.93 54.66 5.97
N PRO A 152 -27.28 54.80 4.80
CA PRO A 152 -27.10 53.68 3.87
C PRO A 152 -26.39 52.46 4.49
N GLU A 153 -25.67 52.63 5.60
CA GLU A 153 -25.13 51.52 6.38
C GLU A 153 -26.21 50.78 7.19
N ASP A 154 -27.08 51.50 7.91
CA ASP A 154 -28.24 50.91 8.60
C ASP A 154 -29.21 50.25 7.61
N LEU A 155 -29.40 50.86 6.43
CA LEU A 155 -30.19 50.30 5.34
C LEU A 155 -29.58 48.98 4.83
N LEU A 156 -28.25 48.91 4.66
CA LEU A 156 -27.56 47.68 4.27
C LEU A 156 -27.74 46.58 5.33
N LEU A 157 -27.61 46.90 6.62
CA LEU A 157 -27.82 45.94 7.71
C LEU A 157 -29.25 45.38 7.70
N ALA A 158 -30.25 46.25 7.53
CA ALA A 158 -31.64 45.85 7.43
C ALA A 158 -31.89 44.98 6.18
N GLN A 159 -31.36 45.38 5.02
CA GLN A 159 -31.47 44.63 3.78
C GLN A 159 -30.84 43.24 3.89
N LEU A 160 -29.65 43.11 4.48
CA LEU A 160 -29.00 41.82 4.73
C LEU A 160 -29.81 40.94 5.68
N ALA A 161 -30.32 41.52 6.77
CA ALA A 161 -31.16 40.80 7.71
C ALA A 161 -32.42 40.24 7.02
N THR A 162 -33.08 41.04 6.18
CA THR A 162 -34.27 40.64 5.42
C THR A 162 -33.96 39.61 4.34
N ALA A 163 -32.93 39.84 3.52
CA ALA A 163 -32.57 38.95 2.42
C ALA A 163 -32.13 37.56 2.93
N PHE A 164 -31.39 37.49 4.04
CA PHE A 164 -30.90 36.24 4.63
C PHE A 164 -31.81 35.69 5.74
N THR A 165 -33.05 36.17 5.88
CA THR A 165 -33.98 35.64 6.91
C THR A 165 -34.32 34.16 6.68
N ASN A 166 -34.51 33.74 5.43
CA ASN A 166 -34.84 32.36 5.05
C ASN A 166 -34.47 32.07 3.58
N LEU A 167 -34.47 30.79 3.17
CA LEU A 167 -34.10 30.39 1.81
C LEU A 167 -34.97 31.03 0.71
N PRO A 168 -36.32 31.06 0.82
CA PRO A 168 -37.16 31.77 -0.16
C PRO A 168 -36.84 33.26 -0.31
N SER A 169 -36.64 33.99 0.80
CA SER A 169 -36.22 35.39 0.77
C SER A 169 -34.85 35.53 0.11
N LEU A 170 -33.92 34.64 0.40
CA LEU A 170 -32.57 34.66 -0.17
C LEU A 170 -32.60 34.44 -1.69
N ASP A 171 -33.38 33.46 -2.15
CA ASP A 171 -33.53 33.16 -3.57
C ASP A 171 -34.21 34.31 -4.32
N ALA A 172 -35.27 34.88 -3.74
CA ALA A 172 -36.01 35.96 -4.38
C ALA A 172 -35.25 37.30 -4.38
N SER A 173 -34.35 37.53 -3.41
CA SER A 173 -33.65 38.82 -3.28
C SER A 173 -32.55 39.04 -4.31
N PHE A 174 -31.94 37.97 -4.82
CA PHE A 174 -30.81 38.04 -5.76
C PHE A 174 -31.18 37.56 -7.17
N ARG A 175 -32.47 37.63 -7.52
CA ARG A 175 -32.95 37.31 -8.87
C ARG A 175 -32.80 38.51 -9.81
N PRO A 176 -32.25 38.32 -11.03
CA PRO A 176 -32.15 39.37 -12.03
C PRO A 176 -33.50 39.93 -12.47
N THR A 177 -33.66 41.27 -12.47
CA THR A 177 -34.87 41.97 -12.92
C THR A 177 -35.02 42.02 -14.46
N ARG A 178 -33.95 41.82 -15.23
CA ARG A 178 -33.95 41.73 -16.70
C ARG A 178 -33.14 40.51 -17.18
N SER A 179 -33.84 39.44 -17.56
CA SER A 179 -33.24 38.25 -18.19
C SER A 179 -32.65 38.61 -19.55
N THR A 180 -31.32 38.62 -19.65
CA THR A 180 -30.59 38.57 -20.92
C THR A 180 -29.74 37.30 -21.06
N SER A 181 -29.63 36.49 -20.00
CA SER A 181 -28.92 35.21 -20.01
C SER A 181 -29.87 34.04 -19.78
N VAL A 182 -29.44 32.86 -20.24
CA VAL A 182 -30.18 31.59 -20.33
C VAL A 182 -30.52 30.98 -18.94
N SER A 183 -30.19 31.64 -17.83
CA SER A 183 -30.38 31.13 -16.46
C SER A 183 -30.83 32.20 -15.46
N ASN A 184 -31.84 31.93 -14.61
CA ASN A 184 -32.34 32.81 -13.53
C ASN A 184 -31.39 32.90 -12.31
N LEU A 185 -30.07 32.85 -12.50
CA LEU A 185 -29.08 32.80 -11.43
C LEU A 185 -28.61 34.21 -11.04
N PRO A 186 -28.13 34.43 -9.80
CA PRO A 186 -27.57 35.70 -9.36
C PRO A 186 -26.41 36.17 -10.24
N GLN A 187 -26.29 37.49 -10.43
CA GLN A 187 -25.15 38.06 -11.12
C GLN A 187 -23.90 38.04 -10.22
N GLN A 188 -22.81 37.43 -10.72
CA GLN A 188 -21.55 37.34 -9.99
C GLN A 188 -20.99 38.71 -9.60
N SER A 189 -21.09 39.70 -10.48
CA SER A 189 -20.65 41.08 -10.20
C SER A 189 -21.41 41.73 -9.05
N THR A 190 -22.71 41.46 -8.94
CA THR A 190 -23.55 41.98 -7.86
C THR A 190 -23.14 41.38 -6.52
N LEU A 191 -23.01 40.04 -6.45
CA LEU A 191 -22.57 39.34 -5.24
C LEU A 191 -21.15 39.75 -4.83
N ALA A 192 -20.23 39.85 -5.78
CA ALA A 192 -18.85 40.25 -5.51
C ALA A 192 -18.76 41.68 -4.93
N ARG A 193 -19.54 42.65 -5.47
CA ARG A 193 -19.61 44.02 -4.93
C ARG A 193 -20.22 44.05 -3.54
N LEU A 194 -21.34 43.34 -3.34
CA LEU A 194 -21.99 43.22 -2.03
C LEU A 194 -21.01 42.67 -0.98
N TYR A 195 -20.41 41.51 -1.25
CA TYR A 195 -19.51 40.88 -0.30
C TYR A 195 -18.24 41.69 -0.09
N LYS A 196 -17.72 42.39 -1.10
CA LYS A 196 -16.62 43.34 -0.90
C LYS A 196 -16.97 44.44 0.11
N LEU A 197 -18.18 44.99 0.07
CA LEU A 197 -18.63 46.00 1.04
C LEU A 197 -18.88 45.42 2.44
N VAL A 198 -19.42 44.20 2.51
CA VAL A 198 -19.59 43.46 3.78
C VAL A 198 -18.24 43.17 4.41
N LYS A 199 -17.23 42.77 3.64
CA LYS A 199 -15.85 42.52 4.09
C LYS A 199 -15.21 43.75 4.77
N LEU A 200 -15.63 44.96 4.40
CA LEU A 200 -15.12 46.21 4.98
C LEU A 200 -15.86 46.66 6.25
N ARG A 201 -16.97 46.00 6.63
CA ARG A 201 -17.88 46.45 7.70
C ARG A 201 -18.15 45.35 8.72
N PRO A 202 -17.59 45.43 9.95
CA PRO A 202 -17.77 44.41 10.98
C PRO A 202 -19.23 44.12 11.34
N ALA A 203 -20.09 45.14 11.44
CA ALA A 203 -21.51 44.96 11.78
C ALA A 203 -22.28 44.16 10.71
N ALA A 204 -21.97 44.38 9.43
CA ALA A 204 -22.59 43.64 8.33
C ALA A 204 -22.15 42.16 8.32
N LEU A 205 -20.88 41.91 8.67
CA LEU A 205 -20.34 40.55 8.85
C LEU A 205 -21.04 39.80 9.99
N GLU A 206 -21.27 40.45 11.13
CA GLU A 206 -21.97 39.85 12.27
C GLU A 206 -23.41 39.48 11.92
N VAL A 207 -24.16 40.41 11.31
CA VAL A 207 -25.53 40.15 10.85
C VAL A 207 -25.55 38.99 9.86
N LEU A 208 -24.68 39.00 8.85
CA LEU A 208 -24.61 37.95 7.84
C LEU A 208 -24.27 36.59 8.43
N ARG A 209 -23.28 36.54 9.35
CA ARG A 209 -22.91 35.31 10.07
C ARG A 209 -24.10 34.74 10.82
N ASP A 210 -24.80 35.56 11.60
CA ASP A 210 -25.90 35.09 12.46
C ASP A 210 -27.11 34.62 11.63
N GLN A 211 -27.43 35.32 10.53
CA GLN A 211 -28.50 34.93 9.62
C GLN A 211 -28.16 33.64 8.84
N VAL A 212 -26.94 33.53 8.32
CA VAL A 212 -26.52 32.30 7.63
C VAL A 212 -26.43 31.12 8.60
N ASP A 213 -25.96 31.33 9.84
CA ASP A 213 -25.99 30.31 10.89
C ASP A 213 -27.42 29.80 11.12
N ALA A 214 -28.39 30.72 11.20
CA ALA A 214 -29.80 30.40 11.37
C ALA A 214 -30.38 29.63 10.17
N ILE A 215 -30.11 30.05 8.93
CA ILE A 215 -30.51 29.35 7.71
C ILE A 215 -29.97 27.92 7.72
N LEU A 216 -28.66 27.75 7.99
CA LEU A 216 -28.00 26.46 7.95
C LEU A 216 -28.44 25.50 9.07
N ARG A 217 -28.96 26.00 10.20
CA ARG A 217 -29.55 25.16 11.27
C ARG A 217 -30.93 24.63 10.93
N ARG A 218 -31.69 25.33 10.09
CA ARG A 218 -33.08 25.00 9.75
C ARG A 218 -33.34 25.14 8.24
N PRO A 219 -32.64 24.38 7.38
CA PRO A 219 -33.03 24.30 5.98
C PRO A 219 -34.43 23.69 5.94
N GLY A 220 -35.45 24.49 5.63
CA GLY A 220 -36.85 24.05 5.61
C GLY A 220 -37.13 22.93 4.60
N SER A 221 -38.39 22.52 4.45
CA SER A 221 -38.82 21.52 3.46
C SER A 221 -38.58 21.92 2.00
N THR A 222 -38.22 23.18 1.74
CA THR A 222 -38.07 23.84 0.44
C THR A 222 -36.71 23.60 -0.23
N LEU A 223 -36.01 22.49 0.08
CA LEU A 223 -34.73 22.13 -0.56
C LEU A 223 -34.87 21.65 -2.02
N ALA A 224 -36.10 21.46 -2.50
CA ALA A 224 -36.37 20.88 -3.82
C ALA A 224 -37.04 21.85 -4.81
N GLU A 225 -37.41 23.06 -4.39
CA GLU A 225 -38.11 24.05 -5.21
C GLU A 225 -37.19 25.25 -5.47
N GLY A 226 -36.77 25.45 -6.73
CA GLY A 226 -35.97 26.61 -7.15
C GLY A 226 -34.86 26.28 -8.15
N ASP A 227 -34.35 27.31 -8.83
CA ASP A 227 -33.37 27.21 -9.93
C ASP A 227 -31.91 27.15 -9.42
N GLY A 228 -31.70 27.26 -8.09
CA GLY A 228 -30.40 27.19 -7.42
C GLY A 228 -29.76 28.54 -7.08
N GLY A 229 -30.51 29.65 -7.16
CA GLY A 229 -29.96 31.00 -6.91
C GLY A 229 -29.48 31.19 -5.46
N TRP A 230 -30.28 30.78 -4.48
CA TRP A 230 -29.86 30.79 -3.07
C TRP A 230 -28.60 29.96 -2.78
N VAL A 231 -28.35 28.88 -3.55
CA VAL A 231 -27.15 28.04 -3.38
C VAL A 231 -25.91 28.84 -3.74
N ILE A 232 -25.95 29.56 -4.86
CA ILE A 232 -24.85 30.40 -5.33
C ILE A 232 -24.57 31.52 -4.32
N THR A 233 -25.61 32.19 -3.84
CA THR A 233 -25.46 33.23 -2.81
C THR A 233 -24.82 32.70 -1.53
N LEU A 234 -25.16 31.47 -1.10
CA LEU A 234 -24.50 30.88 0.06
C LEU A 234 -23.05 30.48 -0.22
N VAL A 235 -22.75 29.86 -1.36
CA VAL A 235 -21.38 29.42 -1.69
C VAL A 235 -20.42 30.62 -1.75
N GLU A 236 -20.82 31.71 -2.41
CA GLU A 236 -20.01 32.94 -2.55
C GLU A 236 -19.83 33.74 -1.24
N CYS A 237 -20.46 33.32 -0.14
CA CYS A 237 -20.51 34.11 1.09
C CYS A 237 -19.16 34.04 1.85
N PRO A 238 -18.51 35.18 2.16
CA PRO A 238 -17.15 35.19 2.69
C PRO A 238 -17.02 34.70 4.13
N ILE A 239 -18.13 34.52 4.86
CA ILE A 239 -18.14 34.11 6.27
C ILE A 239 -17.55 32.71 6.51
N PHE A 240 -17.36 31.92 5.45
CA PHE A 240 -16.78 30.58 5.55
C PHE A 240 -15.25 30.57 5.45
N LEU A 241 -14.64 31.69 5.04
CA LEU A 241 -13.20 31.85 4.83
C LEU A 241 -12.49 32.24 6.14
N ALA A 242 -11.21 31.86 6.25
CA ALA A 242 -10.45 32.03 7.49
C ALA A 242 -10.29 33.49 7.92
N ASP A 243 -10.15 34.41 6.97
CA ASP A 243 -9.91 35.83 7.22
C ASP A 243 -11.13 36.57 7.81
N PHE A 244 -12.32 35.95 7.82
CA PHE A 244 -13.59 36.63 8.15
C PHE A 244 -14.27 36.11 9.41
N THR A 245 -13.72 35.08 10.03
CA THR A 245 -14.22 34.54 11.31
C THR A 245 -13.12 34.61 12.36
N VAL A 246 -13.40 35.28 13.48
CA VAL A 246 -12.42 35.41 14.57
C VAL A 246 -12.15 34.06 15.24
N GLU A 247 -13.17 33.21 15.34
CA GLU A 247 -13.09 31.90 16.01
C GLU A 247 -13.07 30.74 15.01
N ALA A 248 -12.00 29.94 15.05
CA ALA A 248 -11.84 28.77 14.17
C ALA A 248 -12.93 27.70 14.37
N GLU A 249 -13.46 27.55 15.59
CA GLU A 249 -14.51 26.58 15.90
C GLU A 249 -15.85 26.95 15.25
N THR A 250 -16.26 28.22 15.39
CA THR A 250 -17.45 28.78 14.74
C THR A 250 -17.37 28.63 13.23
N ARG A 251 -16.22 28.92 12.61
CA ARG A 251 -16.00 28.72 11.17
C ARG A 251 -16.19 27.27 10.75
N ARG A 252 -15.55 26.33 11.45
CA ARG A 252 -15.64 24.89 11.13
C ARG A 252 -17.07 24.36 11.28
N SER A 253 -17.81 24.87 12.27
CA SER A 253 -19.22 24.57 12.47
C SER A 253 -20.08 25.07 11.30
N LEU A 254 -19.82 26.27 10.78
CA LEU A 254 -20.49 26.80 9.59
C LEU A 254 -20.13 26.00 8.33
N GLN A 255 -18.83 25.76 8.09
CA GLN A 255 -18.34 24.97 6.96
C GLN A 255 -18.94 23.56 6.93
N SER A 256 -18.99 22.86 8.08
CA SER A 256 -19.55 21.51 8.16
C SER A 256 -21.03 21.46 7.77
N ARG A 257 -21.81 22.49 8.13
CA ARG A 257 -23.22 22.61 7.75
C ARG A 257 -23.41 22.99 6.29
N LEU A 258 -22.61 23.92 5.77
CA LEU A 258 -22.61 24.26 4.35
C LEU A 258 -22.29 23.02 3.49
N ILE A 259 -21.19 22.33 3.79
CA ILE A 259 -20.76 21.14 3.06
C ILE A 259 -21.79 20.00 3.19
N GLY A 260 -22.36 19.82 4.39
CA GLY A 260 -23.47 18.90 4.63
C GLY A 260 -24.69 19.21 3.75
N LEU A 261 -25.07 20.48 3.62
CA LEU A 261 -26.16 20.94 2.77
C LEU A 261 -25.85 20.70 1.29
N LEU A 262 -24.73 21.21 0.78
CA LEU A 262 -24.31 21.12 -0.61
C LEU A 262 -24.20 19.66 -1.09
N SER A 263 -23.63 18.79 -0.25
CA SER A 263 -23.49 17.37 -0.57
C SER A 263 -24.83 16.61 -0.69
N ASN A 264 -25.94 17.16 -0.18
CA ASN A 264 -27.26 16.54 -0.20
C ASN A 264 -28.25 17.21 -1.17
N LEU A 265 -27.82 18.21 -1.96
CA LEU A 265 -28.69 18.88 -2.92
C LEU A 265 -29.13 17.94 -4.07
N PRO A 266 -30.27 18.22 -4.71
CA PRO A 266 -30.68 17.58 -5.96
C PRO A 266 -29.69 17.83 -7.10
N ASN A 267 -29.64 16.91 -8.07
CA ASN A 267 -28.75 17.03 -9.24
C ASN A 267 -29.00 18.31 -10.04
N SER A 268 -30.25 18.81 -10.12
CA SER A 268 -30.56 20.07 -10.81
C SER A 268 -29.80 21.25 -10.21
N MET A 269 -29.71 21.34 -8.89
CA MET A 269 -28.98 22.40 -8.20
C MET A 269 -27.46 22.21 -8.31
N HIS A 270 -26.97 20.96 -8.29
CA HIS A 270 -25.56 20.67 -8.61
C HIS A 270 -25.21 21.15 -10.02
N HIS A 271 -26.07 20.91 -11.01
CA HIS A 271 -25.87 21.42 -12.37
C HIS A 271 -25.88 22.95 -12.44
N SER A 272 -26.80 23.62 -11.75
CA SER A 272 -26.81 25.09 -11.69
C SER A 272 -25.51 25.64 -11.09
N LEU A 273 -25.04 25.07 -9.98
CA LEU A 273 -23.80 25.48 -9.33
C LEU A 273 -22.59 25.26 -10.25
N VAL A 274 -22.45 24.08 -10.85
CA VAL A 274 -21.36 23.77 -11.78
C VAL A 274 -21.39 24.73 -12.97
N THR A 275 -22.58 25.00 -13.54
CA THR A 275 -22.74 25.91 -14.69
C THR A 275 -22.30 27.33 -14.33
N TYR A 276 -22.70 27.82 -13.16
CA TYR A 276 -22.30 29.13 -12.67
C TYR A 276 -20.78 29.25 -12.48
N LEU A 277 -20.17 28.29 -11.78
CA LEU A 277 -18.72 28.26 -11.53
C LEU A 277 -17.88 28.00 -12.80
N SER A 278 -18.48 27.40 -13.83
CA SER A 278 -17.84 27.17 -15.14
C SER A 278 -17.91 28.38 -16.06
N SER A 279 -18.57 29.47 -15.67
CA SER A 279 -18.74 30.64 -16.53
C SER A 279 -17.37 31.21 -16.95
N PRO A 280 -17.17 31.58 -18.23
CA PRO A 280 -15.93 32.23 -18.68
C PRO A 280 -15.62 33.54 -17.95
N THR A 281 -16.64 34.18 -17.37
CA THR A 281 -16.50 35.43 -16.61
C THR A 281 -16.22 35.19 -15.12
N TYR A 282 -16.24 33.94 -14.65
CA TYR A 282 -16.02 33.64 -13.24
C TYR A 282 -14.52 33.78 -12.88
N PRO A 283 -14.15 34.56 -11.84
CA PRO A 283 -12.75 34.81 -11.53
C PRO A 283 -11.99 33.55 -11.09
N ARG A 284 -10.79 33.33 -11.66
CA ARG A 284 -9.89 32.23 -11.25
C ARG A 284 -9.59 32.25 -9.75
N SER A 285 -9.38 33.44 -9.17
CA SER A 285 -9.08 33.59 -7.74
C SER A 285 -10.27 33.19 -6.85
N ALA A 286 -11.50 33.51 -7.27
CA ALA A 286 -12.70 33.12 -6.52
C ALA A 286 -12.87 31.60 -6.51
N LEU A 287 -12.66 30.93 -7.66
CA LEU A 287 -12.72 29.46 -7.71
C LEU A 287 -11.63 28.82 -6.83
N LEU A 288 -10.44 29.42 -6.78
CA LEU A 288 -9.35 28.94 -5.92
C LEU A 288 -9.73 29.05 -4.44
N GLU A 289 -10.32 30.16 -4.01
CA GLU A 289 -10.79 30.34 -2.61
C GLU A 289 -11.81 29.25 -2.22
N GLU A 290 -12.74 28.90 -3.11
CA GLU A 290 -13.71 27.82 -2.88
C GLU A 290 -13.04 26.43 -2.79
N VAL A 291 -12.08 26.16 -3.67
CA VAL A 291 -11.32 24.90 -3.64
C VAL A 291 -10.50 24.77 -2.37
N GLU A 292 -9.80 25.85 -1.97
CA GLU A 292 -9.02 25.90 -0.72
C GLU A 292 -9.89 25.74 0.51
N LEU A 293 -11.10 26.32 0.53
CA LEU A 293 -12.07 26.15 1.60
C LEU A 293 -12.45 24.67 1.77
N VAL A 294 -12.85 23.99 0.69
CA VAL A 294 -13.29 22.60 0.76
C VAL A 294 -12.12 21.64 1.01
N CYS A 295 -11.00 21.80 0.32
CA CYS A 295 -9.82 20.95 0.49
C CYS A 295 -9.16 21.17 1.87
N GLY A 296 -9.15 22.41 2.36
CA GLY A 296 -8.71 22.75 3.71
C GLY A 296 -9.62 22.15 4.79
N PHE A 297 -10.93 22.10 4.56
CA PHE A 297 -11.88 21.41 5.44
C PHE A 297 -11.61 19.90 5.49
N ILE A 298 -11.44 19.25 4.32
CA ILE A 298 -11.09 17.82 4.26
C ILE A 298 -9.75 17.55 4.96
N SER A 299 -8.73 18.37 4.68
CA SER A 299 -7.42 18.30 5.33
C SER A 299 -7.57 18.36 6.84
N PHE A 300 -8.33 19.33 7.36
CA PHE A 300 -8.56 19.44 8.79
C PHE A 300 -9.19 18.16 9.39
N ARG A 301 -10.22 17.60 8.74
CA ARG A 301 -10.88 16.37 9.21
C ARG A 301 -9.94 15.16 9.21
N ILE A 302 -9.15 15.00 8.15
CA ILE A 302 -8.13 13.94 8.08
C ILE A 302 -7.08 14.14 9.16
N GLY A 303 -6.66 15.38 9.42
CA GLY A 303 -5.75 15.73 10.51
C GLY A 303 -6.29 15.29 11.86
N GLN A 304 -7.59 15.50 12.14
CA GLN A 304 -8.21 15.01 13.38
C GLN A 304 -8.16 13.48 13.52
N CYS A 305 -8.31 12.74 12.42
CA CYS A 305 -8.19 11.28 12.44
C CYS A 305 -6.74 10.84 12.75
N ILE A 306 -5.75 11.54 12.17
CA ILE A 306 -4.33 11.27 12.40
C ILE A 306 -3.93 11.62 13.84
N ASP A 307 -4.28 12.82 14.30
CA ASP A 307 -3.97 13.30 15.65
C ASP A 307 -4.67 12.45 16.73
N GLY A 308 -5.83 11.86 16.40
CA GLY A 308 -6.57 10.93 17.25
C GLY A 308 -6.03 9.50 17.28
N ASP A 309 -4.89 9.20 16.63
CA ASP A 309 -4.31 7.85 16.48
C ASP A 309 -5.30 6.82 15.89
N GLN A 310 -6.25 7.31 15.07
CA GLN A 310 -7.25 6.52 14.34
C GLN A 310 -7.33 6.97 12.88
N PRO A 311 -6.24 6.87 12.11
CA PRO A 311 -6.21 7.36 10.74
C PRO A 311 -7.24 6.66 9.84
N GLU A 312 -7.66 5.43 10.12
CA GLU A 312 -8.71 4.73 9.35
C GLU A 312 -10.13 5.28 9.58
N ALA A 313 -10.34 6.13 10.60
CA ALA A 313 -11.65 6.67 10.95
C ALA A 313 -12.22 7.61 9.87
N TYR A 314 -11.39 8.19 8.97
CA TYR A 314 -11.87 9.06 7.90
C TYR A 314 -12.92 8.37 7.02
N VAL A 315 -12.85 7.04 6.90
CA VAL A 315 -13.72 6.25 6.05
C VAL A 315 -15.18 6.33 6.52
N ASP A 316 -15.37 6.39 7.85
CA ASP A 316 -16.68 6.49 8.49
C ASP A 316 -17.08 7.94 8.80
N ASP A 317 -16.16 8.89 8.61
CA ASP A 317 -16.43 10.32 8.77
C ASP A 317 -17.31 10.85 7.63
N TRP A 318 -18.58 11.14 7.96
CA TRP A 318 -19.53 11.70 7.00
C TRP A 318 -19.08 13.06 6.46
N MET A 319 -18.30 13.84 7.22
CA MET A 319 -17.81 15.15 6.80
C MET A 319 -16.76 15.05 5.71
N VAL A 320 -15.87 14.05 5.80
CA VAL A 320 -14.87 13.76 4.74
C VAL A 320 -15.59 13.35 3.46
N ARG A 321 -16.58 12.45 3.56
CA ARG A 321 -17.40 12.03 2.42
C ARG A 321 -18.18 13.18 1.78
N ALA A 322 -18.80 14.02 2.60
CA ALA A 322 -19.55 15.19 2.14
C ALA A 322 -18.61 16.20 1.46
N GLY A 323 -17.45 16.47 2.07
CA GLY A 323 -16.41 17.32 1.50
C GLY A 323 -15.93 16.83 0.14
N ALA A 324 -15.61 15.53 0.02
CA ALA A 324 -15.18 14.94 -1.25
C ALA A 324 -16.25 15.08 -2.37
N ARG A 325 -17.52 14.90 -2.03
CA ARG A 325 -18.64 15.10 -2.96
C ARG A 325 -18.81 16.57 -3.38
N VAL A 326 -18.61 17.53 -2.48
CA VAL A 326 -18.65 18.96 -2.84
C VAL A 326 -17.43 19.32 -3.69
N ALA A 327 -16.25 18.82 -3.34
CA ALA A 327 -15.03 19.03 -4.12
C ALA A 327 -15.17 18.48 -5.55
N SER A 328 -15.93 17.41 -5.77
CA SER A 328 -16.19 16.89 -7.12
C SER A 328 -17.03 17.84 -7.98
N LEU A 329 -17.88 18.66 -7.38
CA LEU A 329 -18.63 19.70 -8.09
C LEU A 329 -17.70 20.83 -8.54
N LEU A 330 -16.82 21.29 -7.64
CA LEU A 330 -15.79 22.28 -7.97
C LEU A 330 -14.82 21.76 -9.04
N PHE A 331 -14.44 20.49 -8.94
CA PHE A 331 -13.59 19.83 -9.93
C PHE A 331 -14.27 19.74 -11.29
N ALA A 332 -15.57 19.38 -11.34
CA ALA A 332 -16.34 19.37 -12.58
C ALA A 332 -16.42 20.76 -13.22
N ALA A 333 -16.62 21.82 -12.42
CA ALA A 333 -16.59 23.18 -12.92
C ALA A 333 -15.22 23.56 -13.50
N ASN A 334 -14.13 23.16 -12.82
CA ASN A 334 -12.78 23.38 -13.31
C ASN A 334 -12.48 22.60 -14.60
N LEU A 335 -13.03 21.40 -14.80
CA LEU A 335 -12.86 20.66 -16.05
C LEU A 335 -13.51 21.38 -17.24
N ASN A 336 -14.64 22.05 -17.01
CA ASN A 336 -15.34 22.82 -18.05
C ASN A 336 -14.61 24.12 -18.40
N ALA A 337 -14.11 24.84 -17.39
CA ALA A 337 -13.53 26.17 -17.59
C ALA A 337 -11.99 26.18 -17.70
N GLN A 338 -11.32 25.11 -17.24
CA GLN A 338 -9.86 24.95 -17.17
C GLN A 338 -9.16 26.12 -16.45
N LEU A 339 -9.75 26.60 -15.35
CA LEU A 339 -9.28 27.80 -14.65
C LEU A 339 -8.13 27.54 -13.69
N LEU A 340 -8.02 26.34 -13.11
CA LEU A 340 -7.05 25.97 -12.07
C LEU A 340 -6.25 24.72 -12.46
N PRO A 341 -4.98 24.62 -12.05
CA PRO A 341 -4.19 23.39 -12.21
C PRO A 341 -4.77 22.26 -11.36
N LEU A 342 -4.57 21.00 -11.77
CA LEU A 342 -5.04 19.82 -11.02
C LEU A 342 -4.49 19.79 -9.59
N SER A 343 -3.26 20.24 -9.39
CA SER A 343 -2.60 20.27 -8.07
C SER A 343 -3.31 21.15 -7.04
N ALA A 344 -4.14 22.11 -7.47
CA ALA A 344 -4.95 22.93 -6.56
C ALA A 344 -5.99 22.10 -5.78
N PHE A 345 -6.35 20.92 -6.29
CA PHE A 345 -7.32 20.02 -5.66
C PHE A 345 -6.70 18.94 -4.78
N TYR A 346 -5.37 18.80 -4.77
CA TYR A 346 -4.69 17.80 -3.96
C TYR A 346 -4.81 18.11 -2.48
N VAL A 347 -5.28 17.13 -1.71
CA VAL A 347 -5.29 17.17 -0.24
C VAL A 347 -4.04 16.47 0.24
N THR A 348 -2.92 17.21 0.30
CA THR A 348 -1.58 16.65 0.60
C THR A 348 -1.49 15.96 1.97
N LEU A 349 -2.38 16.28 2.92
CA LEU A 349 -2.43 15.58 4.21
C LEU A 349 -2.88 14.11 4.08
N ILE A 350 -3.52 13.73 2.97
CA ILE A 350 -3.83 12.32 2.67
C ILE A 350 -2.56 11.48 2.62
N ASP A 351 -1.45 12.04 2.12
CA ASP A 351 -0.15 11.38 2.02
C ASP A 351 0.36 10.93 3.41
N SER A 352 -0.03 11.66 4.46
CA SER A 352 0.31 11.36 5.86
C SER A 352 -0.51 10.23 6.50
N LEU A 353 -1.55 9.71 5.84
CA LEU A 353 -2.30 8.55 6.33
C LEU A 353 -1.44 7.27 6.35
N GLY A 354 -0.38 7.24 5.53
CA GLY A 354 0.53 6.11 5.42
C GLY A 354 0.11 5.09 4.36
N GLU A 355 1.12 4.45 3.80
CA GLU A 355 1.02 3.57 2.62
C GLU A 355 0.01 2.42 2.82
N SER A 356 0.04 1.76 3.98
CA SER A 356 -0.84 0.62 4.29
C SER A 356 -2.33 0.99 4.24
N ILE A 357 -2.70 2.18 4.70
CA ILE A 357 -4.10 2.63 4.74
C ILE A 357 -4.57 2.99 3.34
N LEU A 358 -3.73 3.67 2.57
CA LEU A 358 -4.02 4.04 1.18
C LEU A 358 -4.13 2.81 0.26
N ILE A 359 -3.27 1.81 0.45
CA ILE A 359 -3.38 0.52 -0.26
C ILE A 359 -4.70 -0.18 0.10
N THR A 360 -5.11 -0.15 1.37
CA THR A 360 -6.37 -0.75 1.82
C THR A 360 -7.58 -0.02 1.22
N ASP A 361 -7.53 1.32 1.15
CA ASP A 361 -8.53 2.16 0.49
C ASP A 361 -8.66 1.82 -1.00
N PHE A 362 -7.51 1.75 -1.70
CA PHE A 362 -7.45 1.37 -3.11
C PHE A 362 -8.03 -0.02 -3.36
N GLN A 363 -7.67 -1.01 -2.53
CA GLN A 363 -8.24 -2.36 -2.63
C GLN A 363 -9.74 -2.38 -2.35
N ALA A 364 -10.23 -1.56 -1.41
CA ALA A 364 -11.66 -1.47 -1.13
C ALA A 364 -12.44 -0.89 -2.32
N TRP A 365 -11.90 0.15 -2.96
CA TRP A 365 -12.44 0.73 -4.19
C TRP A 365 -12.40 -0.25 -5.37
N GLU A 366 -11.24 -0.88 -5.59
CA GLU A 366 -11.04 -1.86 -6.66
C GLU A 366 -12.01 -3.04 -6.54
N ASN A 367 -12.20 -3.58 -5.33
CA ASN A 367 -13.11 -4.68 -5.07
C ASN A 367 -14.59 -4.25 -4.96
N ARG A 368 -14.90 -2.98 -5.22
CA ARG A 368 -16.25 -2.40 -5.14
C ARG A 368 -16.94 -2.67 -3.80
N ILE A 369 -16.18 -2.61 -2.71
CA ILE A 369 -16.74 -2.73 -1.35
C ILE A 369 -17.67 -1.53 -1.12
N SER A 370 -18.86 -1.76 -0.55
CA SER A 370 -19.87 -0.72 -0.29
C SER A 370 -19.48 0.20 0.90
N ARG A 371 -18.30 0.80 0.85
CA ARG A 371 -17.78 1.77 1.81
C ARG A 371 -17.21 2.97 1.04
N PHE A 372 -17.11 4.12 1.70
CA PHE A 372 -16.44 5.29 1.11
C PHE A 372 -14.96 4.97 0.85
N SER A 373 -14.41 5.52 -0.23
CA SER A 373 -12.98 5.46 -0.49
C SER A 373 -12.50 6.75 -1.13
N LEU A 374 -11.30 7.19 -0.78
CA LEU A 374 -10.66 8.36 -1.40
C LEU A 374 -10.38 8.12 -2.89
N CYS A 375 -10.10 6.87 -3.29
CA CYS A 375 -9.92 6.48 -4.70
C CYS A 375 -11.17 6.69 -5.58
N GLN A 376 -12.35 6.90 -4.98
CA GLN A 376 -13.55 7.34 -5.71
C GLN A 376 -13.44 8.79 -6.20
N TYR A 377 -12.57 9.58 -5.57
CA TYR A 377 -12.33 11.00 -5.84
C TYR A 377 -10.83 11.22 -6.12
N PRO A 378 -10.28 10.65 -7.20
CA PRO A 378 -8.85 10.60 -7.42
C PRO A 378 -8.20 11.97 -7.56
N PHE A 379 -8.94 13.03 -7.92
CA PHE A 379 -8.43 14.40 -7.97
C PHE A 379 -8.03 14.98 -6.60
N LEU A 380 -8.47 14.36 -5.49
CA LEU A 380 -8.04 14.72 -4.14
C LEU A 380 -6.70 14.09 -3.76
N LEU A 381 -6.32 12.99 -4.41
CA LEU A 381 -5.07 12.29 -4.15
C LEU A 381 -3.92 13.05 -4.80
N SER A 382 -2.82 13.23 -4.07
CA SER A 382 -1.60 13.79 -4.65
C SER A 382 -1.05 12.87 -5.74
N LEU A 383 -0.26 13.43 -6.65
CA LEU A 383 0.45 12.63 -7.65
C LEU A 383 1.35 11.56 -7.01
N GLY A 384 1.96 11.88 -5.87
CA GLY A 384 2.80 10.94 -5.11
C GLY A 384 2.02 9.72 -4.63
N VAL A 385 0.82 9.91 -4.08
CA VAL A 385 -0.06 8.80 -3.65
C VAL A 385 -0.48 7.95 -4.85
N LYS A 386 -0.86 8.57 -5.96
CA LYS A 386 -1.26 7.83 -7.17
C LYS A 386 -0.11 6.99 -7.73
N MET A 387 1.10 7.54 -7.77
CA MET A 387 2.29 6.81 -8.21
C MET A 387 2.61 5.64 -7.28
N MET A 388 2.50 5.83 -5.96
CA MET A 388 2.64 4.74 -4.99
C MET A 388 1.62 3.62 -5.23
N LEU A 389 0.34 3.96 -5.44
CA LEU A 389 -0.70 2.97 -5.74
C LEU A 389 -0.46 2.26 -7.08
N LEU A 390 0.05 2.97 -8.08
CA LEU A 390 0.43 2.40 -9.37
C LEU A 390 1.61 1.43 -9.26
N ALA A 391 2.64 1.80 -8.49
CA ALA A 391 3.78 0.93 -8.19
C ALA A 391 3.35 -0.32 -7.42
N PHE A 392 2.49 -0.16 -6.40
CA PHE A 392 1.92 -1.29 -5.65
C PHE A 392 1.13 -2.24 -6.56
N ASP A 393 0.24 -1.73 -7.42
CA ASP A 393 -0.52 -2.56 -8.35
C ASP A 393 0.39 -3.25 -9.39
N GLY A 394 1.43 -2.54 -9.85
CA GLY A 394 2.46 -3.08 -10.72
C GLY A 394 3.21 -4.25 -10.08
N GLU A 395 3.76 -4.06 -8.88
CA GLU A 395 4.48 -5.10 -8.15
C GLU A 395 3.56 -6.29 -7.82
N ARG A 396 2.32 -6.04 -7.41
CA ARG A 396 1.32 -7.08 -7.16
C ARG A 396 1.10 -7.95 -8.41
N GLN A 397 0.95 -7.33 -9.58
CA GLN A 397 0.79 -8.03 -10.85
C GLN A 397 2.07 -8.80 -11.24
N MET A 398 3.25 -8.22 -11.06
CA MET A 398 4.54 -8.88 -11.31
C MET A 398 4.74 -10.12 -10.44
N ILE A 399 4.40 -10.02 -9.15
CA ILE A 399 4.48 -11.13 -8.19
C ILE A 399 3.53 -12.25 -8.59
N GLU A 400 2.29 -11.93 -9.01
CA GLU A 400 1.34 -12.97 -9.43
C GLU A 400 1.83 -13.67 -10.70
N ARG A 401 2.31 -12.93 -11.72
CA ARG A 401 2.90 -13.52 -12.93
C ARG A 401 4.13 -14.38 -12.64
N THR A 402 4.97 -13.95 -11.72
CA THR A 402 6.13 -14.71 -11.25
C THR A 402 5.69 -16.02 -10.56
N ARG A 403 4.67 -15.96 -9.70
CA ARG A 403 4.09 -17.14 -9.03
C ARG A 403 3.45 -18.10 -10.01
N GLU A 404 2.75 -17.59 -11.01
CA GLU A 404 2.18 -18.37 -12.11
C GLU A 404 3.27 -19.10 -12.88
N ALA A 405 4.34 -18.42 -13.30
CA ALA A 405 5.48 -19.06 -13.97
C ALA A 405 6.11 -20.17 -13.11
N TYR A 406 6.32 -19.93 -11.80
CA TYR A 406 6.80 -20.97 -10.89
C TYR A 406 5.83 -22.14 -10.76
N ARG A 407 4.52 -21.88 -10.73
CA ARG A 407 3.48 -22.91 -10.67
C ARG A 407 3.47 -23.75 -11.94
N ASN A 408 3.55 -23.11 -13.10
CA ASN A 408 3.61 -23.75 -14.41
C ASN A 408 4.84 -24.65 -14.51
N ASN A 409 6.01 -24.20 -14.02
CA ASN A 409 7.25 -24.98 -13.97
C ASN A 409 7.20 -26.23 -13.10
N LEU A 410 6.29 -26.28 -12.13
CA LEU A 410 6.07 -27.49 -11.33
C LEU A 410 5.18 -28.50 -12.04
N SER A 411 4.38 -28.07 -13.01
CA SER A 411 3.41 -28.89 -13.76
C SER A 411 3.81 -29.21 -15.20
N SER A 412 4.72 -28.44 -15.80
CA SER A 412 5.16 -28.55 -17.20
C SER A 412 6.59 -29.09 -17.28
N GLU A 413 6.89 -29.82 -18.36
CA GLU A 413 8.27 -30.22 -18.70
C GLU A 413 9.09 -29.04 -19.23
N GLU A 414 8.43 -27.99 -19.74
CA GLU A 414 9.07 -26.77 -20.22
C GLU A 414 9.17 -25.73 -19.09
N ALA A 415 10.39 -25.29 -18.80
CA ALA A 415 10.66 -24.29 -17.78
C ALA A 415 10.44 -22.87 -18.33
N GLU A 416 9.34 -22.25 -17.92
CA GLU A 416 9.01 -20.84 -18.08
C GLU A 416 9.91 -19.95 -17.22
N ASN A 417 10.43 -18.86 -17.78
CA ASN A 417 11.24 -17.91 -17.03
C ASN A 417 10.33 -17.00 -16.17
N PRO A 418 10.58 -16.86 -14.85
CA PRO A 418 9.83 -15.93 -13.99
C PRO A 418 10.09 -14.45 -14.31
N LEU A 419 11.10 -14.13 -15.12
CA LEU A 419 11.49 -12.77 -15.51
C LEU A 419 11.28 -12.58 -17.02
N LEU A 420 10.97 -11.35 -17.42
CA LEU A 420 11.06 -10.91 -18.82
C LEU A 420 12.52 -10.53 -19.09
N VAL A 421 13.29 -11.42 -19.72
CA VAL A 421 14.70 -11.18 -20.03
C VAL A 421 14.84 -10.79 -21.50
N LEU A 422 15.24 -9.54 -21.76
CA LEU A 422 15.55 -9.07 -23.11
C LEU A 422 17.08 -9.05 -23.31
N ARG A 423 17.55 -9.80 -24.30
CA ARG A 423 18.96 -9.93 -24.68
C ARG A 423 19.23 -9.13 -25.94
N VAL A 424 19.85 -7.96 -25.81
CA VAL A 424 19.89 -6.98 -26.90
C VAL A 424 21.34 -6.72 -27.31
N ARG A 425 21.60 -6.57 -28.60
CA ARG A 425 22.89 -6.10 -29.12
C ARG A 425 22.86 -4.60 -29.38
N ARG A 426 23.95 -3.89 -29.10
CA ARG A 426 24.03 -2.43 -29.28
C ARG A 426 23.83 -1.98 -30.74
N ASP A 427 24.32 -2.77 -31.69
CA ASP A 427 24.22 -2.52 -33.13
C ASP A 427 22.87 -2.90 -33.74
N ARG A 428 22.04 -3.65 -33.00
CA ARG A 428 20.71 -4.14 -33.43
C ARG A 428 19.63 -3.84 -32.39
N LEU A 429 19.73 -2.67 -31.77
CA LEU A 429 18.89 -2.27 -30.63
C LEU A 429 17.39 -2.37 -30.92
N VAL A 430 16.92 -1.74 -31.98
CA VAL A 430 15.49 -1.72 -32.37
C VAL A 430 15.03 -3.13 -32.78
N ASP A 431 15.71 -3.75 -33.75
CA ASP A 431 15.38 -5.08 -34.28
C ASP A 431 15.26 -6.14 -33.17
N ASP A 432 16.26 -6.22 -32.29
CA ASP A 432 16.31 -7.21 -31.21
C ASP A 432 15.24 -6.94 -30.14
N SER A 433 14.96 -5.67 -29.86
CA SER A 433 13.93 -5.27 -28.89
C SER A 433 12.54 -5.61 -29.42
N LEU A 434 12.21 -5.21 -30.65
CA LEU A 434 10.92 -5.50 -31.29
C LEU A 434 10.67 -7.00 -31.33
N ARG A 435 11.62 -7.75 -31.89
CA ARG A 435 11.52 -9.21 -32.00
C ARG A 435 11.26 -9.86 -30.65
N GLN A 436 12.00 -9.49 -29.61
CA GLN A 436 11.86 -10.14 -28.31
C GLN A 436 10.60 -9.71 -27.57
N ILE A 437 10.20 -8.44 -27.66
CA ILE A 437 8.96 -7.96 -27.07
C ILE A 437 7.76 -8.68 -27.72
N SER A 438 7.73 -8.79 -29.06
CA SER A 438 6.69 -9.51 -29.78
C SER A 438 6.64 -11.00 -29.41
N LEU A 439 7.81 -11.65 -29.24
CA LEU A 439 7.89 -13.05 -28.82
C LEU A 439 7.41 -13.27 -27.36
N HIS A 440 7.56 -12.26 -26.50
CA HIS A 440 7.25 -12.34 -25.07
C HIS A 440 6.00 -11.53 -24.69
N ARG A 441 5.04 -11.41 -25.61
CA ARG A 441 3.81 -10.60 -25.41
C ARG A 441 3.01 -10.98 -24.15
N THR A 442 2.97 -12.27 -23.78
CA THR A 442 2.30 -12.75 -22.56
C THR A 442 3.05 -12.43 -21.27
N ASP A 443 4.33 -12.07 -21.39
CA ASP A 443 5.30 -11.94 -20.31
C ASP A 443 5.64 -10.48 -20.00
N LEU A 444 5.02 -9.52 -20.70
CA LEU A 444 5.25 -8.07 -20.53
C LEU A 444 5.00 -7.57 -19.09
N LYS A 445 4.22 -8.32 -18.30
CA LYS A 445 3.94 -8.02 -16.89
C LYS A 445 4.86 -8.75 -15.91
N LYS A 446 5.87 -9.49 -16.38
CA LYS A 446 6.92 -10.05 -15.52
C LYS A 446 7.98 -8.99 -15.21
N PRO A 447 8.76 -9.12 -14.13
CA PRO A 447 9.86 -8.19 -13.86
C PRO A 447 10.85 -8.15 -15.03
N LEU A 448 11.09 -6.94 -15.56
CA LEU A 448 11.94 -6.69 -16.73
C LEU A 448 13.42 -6.83 -16.35
N ARG A 449 14.21 -7.48 -17.20
CA ARG A 449 15.67 -7.55 -17.06
C ARG A 449 16.33 -7.38 -18.42
N ILE A 450 17.23 -6.42 -18.52
CA ILE A 450 18.03 -6.21 -19.73
C ILE A 450 19.37 -6.92 -19.61
N THR A 451 19.83 -7.54 -20.69
CA THR A 451 21.17 -8.11 -20.82
C THR A 451 21.76 -7.70 -22.17
N TRP A 452 22.86 -6.97 -22.15
CA TRP A 452 23.62 -6.65 -23.36
C TRP A 452 24.43 -7.87 -23.81
N GLU A 453 24.27 -8.29 -25.06
CA GLU A 453 25.00 -9.46 -25.57
C GLU A 453 26.50 -9.15 -25.66
N GLY A 454 27.32 -10.02 -25.04
CA GLY A 454 28.78 -9.86 -25.01
C GLY A 454 29.31 -8.96 -23.89
N GLU A 455 28.46 -8.42 -23.01
CA GLU A 455 28.86 -7.56 -21.90
C GLU A 455 28.57 -8.22 -20.53
N GLU A 456 29.52 -8.10 -19.59
CA GLU A 456 29.30 -8.52 -18.20
C GLU A 456 28.53 -7.44 -17.44
N GLY A 457 27.34 -7.77 -16.94
CA GLY A 457 26.54 -6.83 -16.16
C GLY A 457 25.37 -7.50 -15.44
N ILE A 458 25.10 -7.04 -14.21
CA ILE A 458 23.90 -7.40 -13.47
C ILE A 458 22.97 -6.18 -13.50
N ASP A 459 21.80 -6.35 -14.11
CA ASP A 459 20.79 -5.30 -14.15
C ASP A 459 20.19 -5.09 -12.74
N ALA A 460 20.70 -4.07 -12.05
CA ALA A 460 20.13 -3.52 -10.82
C ALA A 460 19.32 -2.22 -11.11
N GLY A 461 18.87 -2.02 -12.36
CA GLY A 461 18.14 -0.85 -12.85
C GLY A 461 18.92 -0.01 -13.87
N GLY A 462 20.25 0.01 -13.78
CA GLY A 462 21.10 0.82 -14.66
C GLY A 462 21.07 0.41 -16.13
N LEU A 463 21.09 -0.91 -16.41
CA LEU A 463 21.03 -1.43 -17.79
C LEU A 463 19.64 -1.23 -18.40
N ARG A 464 18.59 -1.39 -17.59
CA ARG A 464 17.22 -1.08 -18.00
C ARG A 464 17.05 0.39 -18.38
N LYS A 465 17.55 1.32 -17.55
CA LYS A 465 17.50 2.76 -17.82
C LYS A 465 18.26 3.12 -19.10
N GLU A 466 19.43 2.52 -19.31
CA GLU A 466 20.21 2.71 -20.53
C GLU A 466 19.46 2.23 -21.78
N TRP A 467 18.86 1.04 -21.72
CA TRP A 467 18.08 0.48 -22.83
C TRP A 467 16.90 1.37 -23.21
N PHE A 468 16.10 1.83 -22.24
CA PHE A 468 15.00 2.78 -22.50
C PHE A 468 15.50 4.04 -23.20
N LEU A 469 16.59 4.63 -22.70
CA LEU A 469 17.16 5.86 -23.23
C LEU A 469 17.63 5.70 -24.68
N LEU A 470 18.41 4.66 -24.97
CA LEU A 470 18.96 4.44 -26.31
C LEU A 470 17.86 4.09 -27.31
N LEU A 471 16.88 3.28 -26.89
CA LEU A 471 15.79 2.84 -27.75
C LEU A 471 14.85 3.99 -28.10
N CYS A 472 14.44 4.79 -27.11
CA CYS A 472 13.59 5.98 -27.36
C CYS A 472 14.30 6.97 -28.29
N ARG A 473 15.59 7.24 -28.09
CA ARG A 473 16.34 8.15 -28.98
C ARG A 473 16.34 7.70 -30.44
N GLN A 474 16.43 6.39 -30.71
CA GLN A 474 16.39 5.89 -32.08
C GLN A 474 14.97 5.95 -32.67
N LEU A 475 13.95 5.55 -31.91
CA LEU A 475 12.56 5.48 -32.40
C LEU A 475 11.93 6.86 -32.63
N PHE A 476 12.33 7.87 -31.85
CA PHE A 476 11.86 9.25 -31.97
C PHE A 476 12.79 10.13 -32.85
N ASP A 477 13.85 9.56 -33.42
CA ASP A 477 14.68 10.28 -34.39
C ASP A 477 13.86 10.56 -35.66
N PRO A 478 13.83 11.80 -36.17
CA PRO A 478 13.12 12.12 -37.41
C PRO A 478 13.54 11.25 -38.62
N GLN A 479 14.78 10.74 -38.63
CA GLN A 479 15.29 9.85 -39.68
C GLN A 479 14.69 8.45 -39.62
N PHE A 480 14.17 8.03 -38.45
CA PHE A 480 13.49 6.74 -38.30
C PHE A 480 12.10 6.76 -38.97
N GLY A 481 11.46 7.93 -39.08
CA GLY A 481 10.26 8.14 -39.90
C GLY A 481 8.92 7.85 -39.22
N MET A 482 8.90 7.40 -37.96
CA MET A 482 7.66 7.16 -37.21
C MET A 482 6.95 8.45 -36.77
N PHE A 483 7.71 9.47 -36.40
CA PHE A 483 7.16 10.71 -35.84
C PHE A 483 7.63 11.93 -36.63
N LEU A 484 6.73 12.89 -36.82
CA LEU A 484 7.00 14.20 -37.40
C LEU A 484 7.40 15.17 -36.30
N HIS A 485 8.58 15.76 -36.41
CA HIS A 485 9.08 16.76 -35.45
C HIS A 485 8.68 18.18 -35.87
N ASP A 486 8.08 18.93 -34.95
CA ASP A 486 7.74 20.33 -35.14
C ASP A 486 8.81 21.25 -34.52
N PRO A 487 9.45 22.15 -35.30
CA PRO A 487 10.55 22.98 -34.83
C PRO A 487 10.11 24.11 -33.88
N ASP A 488 8.84 24.54 -33.93
CA ASP A 488 8.33 25.60 -33.06
C ASP A 488 8.14 25.10 -31.62
N SER A 489 7.64 23.87 -31.47
CA SER A 489 7.34 23.25 -30.18
C SER A 489 8.46 22.34 -29.66
N ASN A 490 9.35 21.85 -30.52
CA ASN A 490 10.28 20.74 -30.25
C ASN A 490 9.57 19.46 -29.77
N LEU A 491 8.32 19.28 -30.19
CA LEU A 491 7.53 18.07 -29.94
C LEU A 491 7.38 17.28 -31.24
N CYS A 492 6.95 16.03 -31.10
CA CYS A 492 6.71 15.15 -32.23
C CYS A 492 5.27 14.62 -32.23
N TRP A 493 4.76 14.32 -33.42
CA TRP A 493 3.46 13.70 -33.61
C TRP A 493 3.56 12.48 -34.51
N PHE A 494 2.60 11.57 -34.43
CA PHE A 494 2.53 10.39 -35.27
C PHE A 494 2.57 10.80 -36.75
N ASN A 495 3.41 10.12 -37.54
CA ASN A 495 3.50 10.37 -38.97
C ASN A 495 2.35 9.64 -39.72
N PRO A 496 1.40 10.35 -40.35
CA PRO A 496 0.33 9.73 -41.13
C PRO A 496 0.84 8.82 -42.26
N ALA A 497 2.02 9.13 -42.82
CA ALA A 497 2.62 8.39 -43.92
C ALA A 497 3.36 7.11 -43.50
N ALA A 498 3.54 6.87 -42.19
CA ALA A 498 4.22 5.69 -41.65
C ALA A 498 3.29 4.44 -41.63
N ILE A 499 2.69 4.14 -42.78
CA ILE A 499 1.83 2.96 -42.97
C ILE A 499 2.72 1.72 -43.09
N GLY A 500 2.35 0.62 -42.44
CA GLY A 500 3.17 -0.61 -42.42
C GLY A 500 4.19 -0.68 -41.27
N MET A 501 4.24 0.33 -40.40
CA MET A 501 5.07 0.38 -39.19
C MET A 501 4.25 0.13 -37.92
N GLU A 502 3.08 -0.52 -38.02
CA GLU A 502 2.18 -0.74 -36.90
C GLU A 502 2.86 -1.53 -35.77
N ASP A 503 3.70 -2.52 -36.10
CA ASP A 503 4.48 -3.28 -35.11
C ASP A 503 5.47 -2.39 -34.33
N ASP A 504 6.08 -1.41 -34.99
CA ASP A 504 6.98 -0.44 -34.36
C ASP A 504 6.21 0.49 -33.43
N PHE A 505 5.04 1.00 -33.86
CA PHE A 505 4.18 1.81 -33.00
C PHE A 505 3.66 1.03 -31.80
N TRP A 506 3.26 -0.23 -32.01
CA TRP A 506 2.90 -1.14 -30.93
C TRP A 506 4.04 -1.31 -29.94
N MET A 507 5.27 -1.52 -30.41
CA MET A 507 6.44 -1.60 -29.53
C MET A 507 6.66 -0.28 -28.77
N VAL A 508 6.54 0.89 -29.42
CA VAL A 508 6.64 2.18 -28.72
C VAL A 508 5.58 2.28 -27.61
N GLY A 509 4.35 1.82 -27.88
CA GLY A 509 3.31 1.67 -26.87
C GLY A 509 3.75 0.81 -25.69
N VAL A 510 4.27 -0.39 -25.95
CA VAL A 510 4.80 -1.30 -24.94
C VAL A 510 5.96 -0.68 -24.16
N ILE A 511 6.87 0.06 -24.81
CA ILE A 511 8.00 0.72 -24.16
C ILE A 511 7.52 1.79 -23.18
N VAL A 512 6.57 2.64 -23.60
CA VAL A 512 5.97 3.65 -22.74
C VAL A 512 5.24 2.98 -21.56
N GLY A 513 4.51 1.90 -21.81
CA GLY A 513 3.85 1.12 -20.77
C GLY A 513 4.84 0.47 -19.78
N LEU A 514 5.90 -0.16 -20.29
CA LEU A 514 6.96 -0.75 -19.47
C LEU A 514 7.67 0.31 -18.63
N ALA A 515 7.86 1.51 -19.15
CA ALA A 515 8.48 2.59 -18.39
C ALA A 515 7.61 2.99 -17.19
N VAL A 516 6.30 3.20 -17.41
CA VAL A 516 5.34 3.46 -16.33
C VAL A 516 5.31 2.31 -15.32
N TYR A 517 5.27 1.07 -15.80
CA TYR A 517 5.19 -0.14 -14.98
C TYR A 517 6.47 -0.43 -14.17
N ASN A 518 7.60 0.16 -14.57
CA ASN A 518 8.90 0.00 -13.92
C ASN A 518 9.43 1.31 -13.30
N GLU A 519 8.56 2.30 -13.09
CA GLU A 519 8.88 3.61 -12.48
C GLU A 519 10.05 4.34 -13.18
N ALA A 520 10.15 4.18 -14.50
CA ALA A 520 11.17 4.81 -15.33
C ALA A 520 10.59 6.02 -16.07
N THR A 521 11.30 7.15 -15.98
CA THR A 521 11.01 8.32 -16.81
C THR A 521 11.67 8.18 -18.18
N LEU A 522 10.96 8.61 -19.21
CA LEU A 522 11.40 8.58 -20.60
C LEU A 522 11.64 9.99 -21.12
N ASP A 523 12.74 10.15 -21.83
CA ASP A 523 13.05 11.34 -22.61
C ASP A 523 12.37 11.22 -23.99
N VAL A 524 11.05 11.43 -24.02
CA VAL A 524 10.24 11.37 -25.25
C VAL A 524 9.59 12.74 -25.55
N PRO A 525 9.63 13.23 -26.80
CA PRO A 525 9.05 14.51 -27.19
C PRO A 525 7.55 14.41 -27.52
N LEU A 526 6.78 13.64 -26.75
CA LEU A 526 5.33 13.48 -26.97
C LEU A 526 4.53 14.64 -26.34
N PRO A 527 3.50 15.18 -27.02
CA PRO A 527 2.65 16.26 -26.51
C PRO A 527 1.57 15.75 -25.54
N LEU A 528 0.95 16.66 -24.78
CA LEU A 528 -0.18 16.36 -23.89
C LEU A 528 -1.33 15.64 -24.63
N ALA A 529 -1.53 15.96 -25.91
CA ALA A 529 -2.52 15.31 -26.77
C ALA A 529 -2.40 13.77 -26.78
N THR A 530 -1.18 13.22 -26.74
CA THR A 530 -0.95 11.77 -26.67
C THR A 530 -1.54 11.18 -25.39
N TYR A 531 -1.29 11.80 -24.25
CA TYR A 531 -1.78 11.32 -22.95
C TYR A 531 -3.29 11.53 -22.79
N LYS A 532 -3.85 12.58 -23.40
CA LYS A 532 -5.31 12.78 -23.47
C LYS A 532 -5.98 11.66 -24.25
N LYS A 533 -5.43 11.26 -25.40
CA LYS A 533 -5.97 10.11 -26.15
C LYS A 533 -5.87 8.81 -25.34
N LEU A 534 -4.77 8.54 -24.63
CA LEU A 534 -4.67 7.39 -23.71
C LEU A 534 -5.72 7.43 -22.59
N ALA A 535 -6.00 8.62 -22.05
CA ALA A 535 -7.00 8.84 -21.00
C ALA A 535 -8.44 8.95 -21.54
N SER A 536 -8.65 8.78 -22.86
CA SER A 536 -9.95 8.98 -23.52
C SER A 536 -10.55 10.38 -23.31
N GLU A 537 -9.70 11.40 -23.18
CA GLU A 537 -10.09 12.81 -23.10
C GLU A 537 -10.21 13.42 -24.51
N SER A 538 -11.13 14.38 -24.70
CA SER A 538 -11.32 15.05 -25.99
C SER A 538 -10.16 15.98 -26.34
N LEU A 539 -9.87 16.04 -27.63
CA LEU A 539 -8.87 16.93 -28.21
C LEU A 539 -9.53 18.17 -28.80
N THR A 540 -8.82 19.29 -28.70
CA THR A 540 -9.29 20.63 -29.07
C THR A 540 -8.20 21.36 -29.84
N LEU A 541 -8.53 22.53 -30.39
CA LEU A 541 -7.56 23.41 -31.04
C LEU A 541 -6.37 23.79 -30.13
N ARG A 542 -6.58 23.84 -28.80
CA ARG A 542 -5.50 24.08 -27.83
C ARG A 542 -4.50 22.94 -27.78
N ASP A 543 -4.95 21.71 -27.99
CA ASP A 543 -4.08 20.55 -28.04
C ASP A 543 -3.26 20.58 -29.34
N LEU A 544 -3.89 20.91 -30.48
CA LEU A 544 -3.17 21.13 -31.74
C LEU A 544 -2.13 22.26 -31.63
N ALA A 545 -2.42 23.31 -30.86
CA ALA A 545 -1.47 24.41 -30.64
C ALA A 545 -0.18 23.99 -29.92
N GLN A 546 -0.18 22.86 -29.21
CA GLN A 546 1.04 22.28 -28.66
C GLN A 546 1.80 21.44 -29.69
N VAL A 547 1.09 20.75 -30.58
CA VAL A 547 1.67 19.85 -31.58
C VAL A 547 2.22 20.62 -32.79
N GLN A 548 1.42 21.52 -33.34
CA GLN A 548 1.73 22.36 -34.50
C GLN A 548 1.28 23.79 -34.24
N PRO A 549 2.07 24.58 -33.48
CA PRO A 549 1.69 25.93 -33.06
C PRO A 549 1.35 26.86 -34.21
N SER A 550 2.12 26.79 -35.31
CA SER A 550 1.90 27.60 -36.51
C SER A 550 0.55 27.32 -37.18
N LEU A 551 0.19 26.05 -37.34
CA LEU A 551 -1.10 25.65 -37.92
C LEU A 551 -2.27 26.10 -37.04
N ALA A 552 -2.18 25.86 -35.74
CA ALA A 552 -3.23 26.25 -34.81
C ALA A 552 -3.47 27.77 -34.78
N ARG A 553 -2.41 28.58 -34.88
CA ARG A 553 -2.53 30.05 -35.03
C ARG A 553 -3.32 30.41 -36.30
N GLY A 554 -3.06 29.75 -37.43
CA GLY A 554 -3.81 29.99 -38.67
C GLY A 554 -5.29 29.61 -38.55
N LEU A 555 -5.60 28.50 -37.90
CA LEU A 555 -6.99 28.09 -37.64
C LEU A 555 -7.69 29.03 -36.65
N GLN A 556 -6.98 29.51 -35.62
CA GLN A 556 -7.51 30.52 -34.71
C GLN A 556 -7.78 31.85 -35.43
N GLN A 557 -6.90 32.28 -36.34
CA GLN A 557 -7.12 33.46 -37.19
C GLN A 557 -8.36 33.32 -38.08
N LEU A 558 -8.66 32.11 -38.57
CA LEU A 558 -9.90 31.82 -39.31
C LEU A 558 -11.14 31.97 -38.41
N LEU A 559 -11.09 31.48 -37.16
CA LEU A 559 -12.18 31.61 -36.19
C LEU A 559 -12.40 33.06 -35.74
N ASP A 560 -11.33 33.85 -35.63
CA ASP A 560 -11.38 35.23 -35.15
C ASP A 560 -11.62 36.25 -36.27
N TYR A 561 -11.76 35.80 -37.53
CA TYR A 561 -11.93 36.69 -38.67
C TYR A 561 -13.31 37.36 -38.66
N ASP A 562 -13.34 38.69 -38.66
CA ASP A 562 -14.57 39.50 -38.53
C ASP A 562 -14.88 40.35 -39.77
N LYS A 563 -14.04 40.30 -40.81
CA LYS A 563 -14.12 41.18 -42.00
C LYS A 563 -15.07 40.65 -43.11
N GLY A 564 -15.97 39.74 -42.77
CA GLY A 564 -17.14 39.32 -43.57
C GLY A 564 -16.91 38.18 -44.57
N ASP A 565 -16.01 38.34 -45.54
CA ASP A 565 -15.85 37.36 -46.64
C ASP A 565 -14.82 36.27 -46.30
N VAL A 566 -15.19 35.30 -45.46
CA VAL A 566 -14.33 34.15 -45.11
C VAL A 566 -14.01 33.31 -46.35
N GLU A 567 -15.01 33.03 -47.18
CA GLU A 567 -14.89 32.15 -48.34
C GLU A 567 -13.89 32.70 -49.37
N GLY A 568 -14.05 33.96 -49.77
CA GLY A 568 -13.15 34.61 -50.73
C GLY A 568 -11.77 34.95 -50.17
N THR A 569 -11.65 35.16 -48.86
CA THR A 569 -10.36 35.48 -48.22
C THR A 569 -9.49 34.25 -48.03
N PHE A 570 -10.06 33.18 -47.46
CA PHE A 570 -9.29 31.98 -47.09
C PHE A 570 -9.28 30.92 -48.19
N MET A 571 -10.29 30.90 -49.08
CA MET A 571 -10.44 29.95 -50.20
C MET A 571 -10.13 28.50 -49.79
N ARG A 572 -10.73 28.05 -48.69
CA ARG A 572 -10.60 26.68 -48.17
C ARG A 572 -11.88 25.89 -48.47
N SER A 573 -11.71 24.60 -48.72
CA SER A 573 -12.77 23.61 -48.72
C SER A 573 -12.55 22.61 -47.58
N TYR A 574 -13.48 21.69 -47.36
CA TYR A 574 -13.39 20.65 -46.33
C TYR A 574 -12.40 19.52 -46.71
N VAL A 575 -11.15 19.90 -46.99
CA VAL A 575 -10.07 18.99 -47.40
C VAL A 575 -8.86 19.18 -46.48
N GLY A 576 -8.45 18.10 -45.83
CA GLY A 576 -7.21 18.00 -45.07
C GLY A 576 -6.07 17.47 -45.95
N THR A 577 -4.84 17.87 -45.64
CA THR A 577 -3.66 17.49 -46.44
C THR A 577 -2.51 17.02 -45.57
N TYR A 578 -1.82 15.95 -45.97
CA TYR A 578 -0.55 15.53 -45.38
C TYR A 578 0.43 15.08 -46.46
N GLU A 579 1.72 15.13 -46.16
CA GLU A 579 2.76 14.67 -47.09
C GLU A 579 3.06 13.18 -46.86
N ALA A 580 3.05 12.40 -47.94
CA ALA A 580 3.48 11.01 -47.95
C ALA A 580 4.39 10.76 -49.14
N TRP A 581 5.60 10.26 -48.89
CA TRP A 581 6.58 9.91 -49.94
C TRP A 581 6.92 11.07 -50.91
N GLY A 582 6.87 12.33 -50.42
CA GLY A 582 7.12 13.52 -51.23
C GLY A 582 5.93 13.99 -52.06
N GLU A 583 4.77 13.33 -51.94
CA GLU A 583 3.51 13.74 -52.55
C GLU A 583 2.52 14.24 -51.49
N LEU A 584 1.71 15.22 -51.87
CA LEU A 584 0.69 15.78 -50.99
C LEU A 584 -0.61 14.97 -51.17
N VAL A 585 -1.03 14.30 -50.10
CA VAL A 585 -2.25 13.50 -50.07
C VAL A 585 -3.38 14.37 -49.54
N GLU A 586 -4.42 14.52 -50.35
CA GLU A 586 -5.66 15.23 -50.00
C GLU A 586 -6.72 14.25 -49.49
N VAL A 587 -7.37 14.58 -48.40
CA VAL A 587 -8.43 13.78 -47.76
C VAL A 587 -9.63 14.67 -47.49
N GLU A 588 -10.80 14.30 -48.02
CA GLU A 588 -12.04 15.00 -47.69
C GLU A 588 -12.42 14.76 -46.22
N LEU A 589 -12.64 15.84 -45.47
CA LEU A 589 -12.97 15.80 -44.04
C LEU A 589 -14.43 15.37 -43.78
N VAL A 590 -15.28 15.55 -44.79
CA VAL A 590 -16.68 15.13 -44.85
C VAL A 590 -16.96 14.65 -46.28
N GLU A 591 -18.01 13.86 -46.46
CA GLU A 591 -18.40 13.36 -47.79
C GLU A 591 -18.69 14.52 -48.77
N GLY A 592 -17.98 14.57 -49.89
CA GLY A 592 -18.08 15.66 -50.87
C GLY A 592 -17.41 16.96 -50.41
N GLY A 593 -16.51 16.88 -49.44
CA GLY A 593 -15.89 18.04 -48.79
C GLY A 593 -15.09 18.95 -49.72
N ALA A 594 -14.60 18.42 -50.85
CA ALA A 594 -13.90 19.23 -51.86
C ALA A 594 -14.79 20.34 -52.46
N GLU A 595 -16.11 20.11 -52.54
CA GLU A 595 -17.09 21.04 -53.11
C GLU A 595 -17.73 21.97 -52.04
N ILE A 596 -17.41 21.76 -50.76
CA ILE A 596 -17.96 22.54 -49.64
C ILE A 596 -16.97 23.64 -49.27
N ALA A 597 -17.27 24.87 -49.64
CA ALA A 597 -16.46 26.03 -49.26
C ALA A 597 -16.60 26.36 -47.75
N VAL A 598 -15.51 26.83 -47.16
CA VAL A 598 -15.49 27.30 -45.77
C VAL A 598 -16.02 28.73 -45.73
N THR A 599 -17.11 28.93 -44.99
CA THR A 599 -17.86 30.17 -44.83
C THR A 599 -17.89 30.59 -43.36
N GLU A 600 -18.40 31.79 -43.08
CA GLU A 600 -18.59 32.30 -41.71
C GLU A 600 -19.46 31.37 -40.84
N GLU A 601 -20.49 30.76 -41.43
CA GLU A 601 -21.45 29.91 -40.71
C GLU A 601 -20.88 28.53 -40.36
N ASN A 602 -19.97 28.00 -41.19
CA ASN A 602 -19.45 26.63 -41.05
C ASN A 602 -18.00 26.55 -40.55
N ARG A 603 -17.27 27.67 -40.43
CA ARG A 603 -15.84 27.68 -40.04
C ARG A 603 -15.55 26.98 -38.71
N GLN A 604 -16.45 27.06 -37.72
CA GLN A 604 -16.29 26.35 -36.44
C GLN A 604 -16.30 24.82 -36.65
N ASP A 605 -17.23 24.32 -37.47
CA ASP A 605 -17.29 22.89 -37.80
C ASP A 605 -16.07 22.49 -38.65
N TYR A 606 -15.67 23.27 -39.66
CA TYR A 606 -14.45 23.03 -40.42
C TYR A 606 -13.22 22.90 -39.52
N VAL A 607 -12.98 23.86 -38.61
CA VAL A 607 -11.83 23.80 -37.70
C VAL A 607 -11.90 22.58 -36.79
N GLN A 608 -13.08 22.24 -36.27
CA GLN A 608 -13.24 21.04 -35.44
C GLN A 608 -12.94 19.76 -36.22
N ARG A 609 -13.41 19.64 -37.46
CA ARG A 609 -13.13 18.50 -38.37
C ARG A 609 -11.65 18.43 -38.73
N PHE A 610 -11.02 19.56 -38.99
CA PHE A 610 -9.60 19.63 -39.34
C PHE A 610 -8.71 19.22 -38.16
N VAL A 611 -9.03 19.70 -36.94
CA VAL A 611 -8.33 19.30 -35.72
C VAL A 611 -8.47 17.78 -35.48
N ASP A 612 -9.69 17.24 -35.63
CA ASP A 612 -9.93 15.80 -35.49
C ASP A 612 -9.19 14.99 -36.58
N PHE A 613 -9.13 15.50 -37.81
CA PHE A 613 -8.35 14.86 -38.87
C PHE A 613 -6.85 14.76 -38.51
N ILE A 614 -6.22 15.86 -38.10
CA ILE A 614 -4.78 15.88 -37.78
C ILE A 614 -4.45 15.04 -36.53
N LEU A 615 -5.27 15.14 -35.49
CA LEU A 615 -4.97 14.49 -34.20
C LEU A 615 -5.59 13.09 -34.04
N SER A 616 -6.54 12.71 -34.90
CA SER A 616 -7.26 11.43 -34.80
C SER A 616 -7.23 10.66 -36.11
N THR A 617 -7.95 11.13 -37.14
CA THR A 617 -8.27 10.33 -38.32
C THR A 617 -7.04 9.98 -39.15
N SER A 618 -6.13 10.93 -39.38
CA SER A 618 -4.95 10.76 -40.23
C SER A 618 -3.90 9.80 -39.63
N VAL A 619 -3.96 9.54 -38.33
CA VAL A 619 -2.98 8.74 -37.59
C VAL A 619 -3.61 7.51 -36.92
N SER A 620 -4.81 7.10 -37.35
CA SER A 620 -5.61 6.12 -36.61
C SER A 620 -4.92 4.76 -36.49
N SER A 621 -4.32 4.24 -37.57
CA SER A 621 -3.65 2.93 -37.53
C SER A 621 -2.41 2.94 -36.62
N GLN A 622 -1.60 4.01 -36.71
CA GLN A 622 -0.42 4.19 -35.87
C GLN A 622 -0.81 4.37 -34.40
N TRP A 623 -1.87 5.15 -34.16
CA TRP A 623 -2.40 5.40 -32.84
C TRP A 623 -2.95 4.13 -32.20
N ASP A 624 -3.77 3.35 -32.93
CA ASP A 624 -4.40 2.14 -32.40
C ASP A 624 -3.35 1.11 -32.00
N ALA A 625 -2.32 0.91 -32.83
CA ALA A 625 -1.20 0.04 -32.50
C ALA A 625 -0.43 0.52 -31.25
N PHE A 626 -0.10 1.81 -31.18
CA PHE A 626 0.54 2.40 -30.00
C PHE A 626 -0.31 2.25 -28.71
N ALA A 627 -1.60 2.54 -28.80
CA ALA A 627 -2.52 2.42 -27.66
C ALA A 627 -2.66 0.96 -27.21
N GLU A 628 -2.75 0.01 -28.15
CA GLU A 628 -2.77 -1.43 -27.87
C GLU A 628 -1.53 -1.86 -27.07
N GLY A 629 -0.33 -1.50 -27.55
CA GLY A 629 0.91 -1.85 -26.87
C GLY A 629 1.01 -1.26 -25.46
N PHE A 630 0.57 -0.01 -25.28
CA PHE A 630 0.56 0.63 -23.95
C PHE A 630 -0.40 -0.07 -22.98
N ILE A 631 -1.62 -0.38 -23.43
CA ILE A 631 -2.67 -1.00 -22.61
C ILE A 631 -2.27 -2.42 -22.20
N GLU A 632 -1.59 -3.19 -23.05
CA GLU A 632 -1.12 -4.54 -22.70
C GLU A 632 -0.27 -4.60 -21.43
N VAL A 633 0.51 -3.54 -21.17
CA VAL A 633 1.30 -3.42 -19.95
C VAL A 633 0.48 -2.78 -18.84
N CYS A 634 -0.19 -1.65 -19.12
CA CYS A 634 -0.75 -0.75 -18.10
C CYS A 634 -2.27 -0.87 -17.84
N ALA A 635 -2.96 -1.92 -18.29
CA ALA A 635 -4.42 -2.12 -18.12
C ALA A 635 -4.94 -2.35 -16.67
N GLY A 636 -4.25 -1.86 -15.64
CA GLY A 636 -4.68 -1.96 -14.23
C GLY A 636 -5.65 -0.85 -13.80
N ASN A 637 -6.42 -1.09 -12.73
CA ASN A 637 -7.34 -0.07 -12.19
C ASN A 637 -6.59 1.17 -11.66
N ALA A 638 -5.34 1.02 -11.21
CA ALA A 638 -4.53 2.11 -10.71
C ALA A 638 -4.27 3.21 -11.75
N LEU A 639 -4.13 2.86 -13.03
CA LEU A 639 -3.93 3.84 -14.10
C LEU A 639 -5.15 4.77 -14.25
N SER A 640 -6.36 4.27 -13.98
CA SER A 640 -7.58 5.09 -14.10
C SER A 640 -7.70 6.20 -13.05
N LEU A 641 -6.81 6.24 -12.05
CA LEU A 641 -6.71 7.33 -11.06
C LEU A 641 -6.02 8.59 -11.62
N PHE A 642 -5.36 8.48 -12.78
CA PHE A 642 -4.58 9.57 -13.37
C PHE A 642 -5.38 10.33 -14.43
N LYS A 643 -5.15 11.65 -14.50
CA LYS A 643 -5.52 12.50 -15.65
C LYS A 643 -4.39 12.59 -16.66
N ALA A 644 -4.70 13.02 -17.88
CA ALA A 644 -3.69 13.11 -18.95
C ALA A 644 -2.43 13.91 -18.56
N GLN A 645 -2.59 15.04 -17.88
CA GLN A 645 -1.48 15.88 -17.40
C GLN A 645 -0.61 15.15 -16.36
N GLU A 646 -1.24 14.35 -15.50
CA GLU A 646 -0.52 13.56 -14.48
C GLU A 646 0.21 12.39 -15.14
N LEU A 647 -0.40 11.74 -16.13
CA LEU A 647 0.22 10.66 -16.88
C LEU A 647 1.43 11.17 -17.71
N GLU A 648 1.34 12.36 -18.29
CA GLU A 648 2.48 13.02 -18.92
C GLU A 648 3.64 13.19 -17.93
N LEU A 649 3.35 13.69 -16.71
CA LEU A 649 4.36 13.86 -15.67
C LEU A 649 5.00 12.53 -15.27
N VAL A 650 4.22 11.46 -15.12
CA VAL A 650 4.73 10.11 -14.80
C VAL A 650 5.69 9.61 -15.89
N VAL A 651 5.34 9.81 -17.16
CA VAL A 651 6.12 9.30 -18.29
C VAL A 651 7.36 10.17 -18.53
N ARG A 652 7.22 11.50 -18.60
CA ARG A 652 8.31 12.40 -19.02
C ARG A 652 9.07 13.03 -17.86
N GLY A 653 8.47 13.09 -16.68
CA GLY A 653 8.93 13.95 -15.60
C GLY A 653 8.47 15.40 -15.74
N SER A 654 8.64 16.17 -14.66
CA SER A 654 8.20 17.56 -14.56
C SER A 654 9.06 18.49 -15.42
N PRO A 655 8.44 19.39 -16.22
CA PRO A 655 9.13 20.48 -16.90
C PRO A 655 9.40 21.69 -16.00
N GLU A 656 8.99 21.67 -14.73
CA GLU A 656 9.17 22.82 -13.83
C GLU A 656 10.66 23.20 -13.67
N PRO A 657 10.95 24.48 -13.33
CA PRO A 657 12.31 24.91 -13.04
C PRO A 657 12.94 24.05 -11.93
N LEU A 658 14.21 23.70 -12.11
CA LEU A 658 14.94 22.87 -11.15
C LEU A 658 15.20 23.63 -9.85
N ASP A 659 14.68 23.14 -8.73
CA ASP A 659 15.09 23.60 -7.40
C ASP A 659 16.45 23.00 -7.04
N VAL A 660 17.51 23.77 -7.32
CA VAL A 660 18.90 23.39 -7.03
C VAL A 660 19.14 23.22 -5.53
N GLY A 661 18.42 23.97 -4.67
CA GLY A 661 18.54 23.88 -3.22
C GLY A 661 18.00 22.53 -2.71
N ALA A 662 16.82 22.13 -3.18
CA ALA A 662 16.25 20.82 -2.90
C ALA A 662 17.15 19.69 -3.42
N LEU A 663 17.70 19.82 -4.64
CA LEU A 663 18.58 18.81 -5.24
C LEU A 663 19.85 18.60 -4.40
N LYS A 664 20.43 19.71 -3.92
CA LYS A 664 21.57 19.67 -2.99
C LYS A 664 21.23 18.91 -1.71
N GLY A 665 20.03 19.10 -1.17
CA GLY A 665 19.57 18.45 0.05
C GLY A 665 19.49 16.92 -0.03
N VAL A 666 19.24 16.38 -1.23
CA VAL A 666 19.10 14.92 -1.46
C VAL A 666 20.30 14.29 -2.17
N THR A 667 21.34 15.07 -2.48
CA THR A 667 22.54 14.57 -3.17
C THR A 667 23.43 13.73 -2.24
N VAL A 668 23.89 12.59 -2.75
CA VAL A 668 24.85 11.70 -2.07
C VAL A 668 26.27 12.01 -2.52
N TYR A 669 27.19 12.14 -1.56
CA TYR A 669 28.60 12.43 -1.82
C TYR A 669 29.45 11.19 -1.55
N GLU A 670 30.23 10.75 -2.54
CA GLU A 670 31.15 9.61 -2.41
C GLU A 670 32.60 10.09 -2.57
N GLY A 671 33.39 9.98 -1.51
CA GLY A 671 34.78 10.44 -1.50
C GLY A 671 34.96 11.98 -1.41
N PHE A 672 33.86 12.73 -1.41
CA PHE A 672 33.80 14.15 -1.07
C PHE A 672 33.19 14.36 0.33
N SER A 673 33.59 15.43 1.01
CA SER A 673 32.83 15.97 2.14
C SER A 673 31.83 17.01 1.61
N PRO A 674 30.57 17.07 2.12
CA PRO A 674 29.61 18.11 1.73
C PRO A 674 30.12 19.54 1.94
N ASP A 675 31.02 19.73 2.91
CA ASP A 675 31.60 21.04 3.25
C ASP A 675 32.88 21.38 2.48
N GLU A 676 33.36 20.49 1.61
CA GLU A 676 34.60 20.70 0.86
C GLU A 676 34.48 21.87 -0.15
N PRO A 677 35.52 22.70 -0.35
CA PRO A 677 35.47 23.85 -1.27
C PRO A 677 34.96 23.49 -2.66
N THR A 678 35.46 22.40 -3.26
CA THR A 678 35.04 21.92 -4.59
C THR A 678 33.51 21.70 -4.69
N ILE A 679 32.90 21.13 -3.63
CA ILE A 679 31.46 20.87 -3.58
C ILE A 679 30.67 22.17 -3.39
N GLN A 680 31.15 23.06 -2.53
CA GLN A 680 30.55 24.39 -2.38
C GLN A 680 30.58 25.17 -3.70
N TYR A 681 31.70 25.09 -4.43
CA TYR A 681 31.84 25.67 -5.75
C TYR A 681 30.87 25.06 -6.75
N PHE A 682 30.77 23.73 -6.83
CA PHE A 682 29.81 23.03 -7.69
C PHE A 682 28.39 23.57 -7.51
N TRP A 683 27.88 23.61 -6.28
CA TRP A 683 26.53 24.09 -6.01
C TRP A 683 26.36 25.58 -6.27
N SER A 684 27.38 26.40 -5.96
CA SER A 684 27.35 27.83 -6.26
C SER A 684 27.29 28.08 -7.78
N VAL A 685 27.99 27.27 -8.57
CA VAL A 685 27.98 27.36 -10.03
C VAL A 685 26.64 26.89 -10.55
N PHE A 686 26.16 25.72 -10.14
CA PHE A 686 24.87 25.16 -10.57
C PHE A 686 23.74 26.18 -10.34
N ALA A 687 23.62 26.75 -9.14
CA ALA A 687 22.60 27.75 -8.82
C ALA A 687 22.73 29.04 -9.66
N SER A 688 23.94 29.41 -10.09
CA SER A 688 24.20 30.59 -10.92
C SER A 688 23.95 30.38 -12.43
N LEU A 689 23.81 29.13 -12.88
CA LEU A 689 23.52 28.83 -14.27
C LEU A 689 22.09 29.26 -14.64
N GLN A 690 21.90 29.70 -15.88
CA GLN A 690 20.57 29.93 -16.45
C GLN A 690 19.75 28.62 -16.48
N PRO A 691 18.40 28.67 -16.40
CA PRO A 691 17.55 27.46 -16.35
C PRO A 691 17.86 26.43 -17.45
N ASP A 692 18.09 26.87 -18.69
CA ASP A 692 18.44 25.97 -19.81
C ASP A 692 19.78 25.26 -19.63
N ARG A 693 20.74 25.89 -18.94
CA ARG A 693 22.03 25.28 -18.59
C ARG A 693 21.90 24.37 -17.37
N GLN A 694 21.05 24.72 -16.40
CA GLN A 694 20.74 23.84 -15.27
C GLN A 694 20.13 22.52 -15.75
N ARG A 695 19.16 22.58 -16.67
CA ARG A 695 18.56 21.40 -17.30
C ARG A 695 19.57 20.58 -18.12
N ARG A 696 20.48 21.23 -18.86
CA ARG A 696 21.55 20.54 -19.57
C ARG A 696 22.54 19.85 -18.64
N LEU A 697 22.92 20.48 -17.53
CA LEU A 697 23.76 19.85 -16.53
C LEU A 697 23.04 18.67 -15.87
N LEU A 698 21.74 18.81 -15.60
CA LEU A 698 20.90 17.72 -15.13
C LEU A 698 20.91 16.55 -16.11
N ALA A 699 20.64 16.81 -17.39
CA ALA A 699 20.67 15.82 -18.45
C ALA A 699 22.03 15.14 -18.58
N PHE A 700 23.13 15.87 -18.42
CA PHE A 700 24.47 15.29 -18.37
C PHE A 700 24.63 14.30 -17.21
N CYS A 701 24.07 14.62 -16.04
CA CYS A 701 24.16 13.77 -14.85
C CYS A 701 23.18 12.58 -14.86
N THR A 702 21.99 12.74 -15.44
CA THR A 702 20.85 11.82 -15.24
C THR A 702 20.31 11.22 -16.53
N ALA A 703 20.80 11.67 -17.70
CA ALA A 703 20.25 11.43 -19.04
C ALA A 703 18.84 12.00 -19.29
N SER A 704 18.30 12.81 -18.38
CA SER A 704 17.03 13.52 -18.57
C SER A 704 17.16 14.97 -18.13
N ASP A 705 16.63 15.89 -18.91
CA ASP A 705 16.57 17.31 -18.59
C ASP A 705 15.40 17.65 -17.64
N ARG A 706 14.61 16.64 -17.26
CA ARG A 706 13.43 16.72 -16.41
C ARG A 706 13.67 16.13 -15.03
N VAL A 707 12.91 16.64 -14.07
CA VAL A 707 12.85 16.13 -12.71
C VAL A 707 11.80 15.01 -12.65
N PRO A 708 11.97 13.96 -11.81
CA PRO A 708 10.90 12.98 -11.61
C PRO A 708 9.55 13.63 -11.26
N ALA A 709 8.45 12.93 -11.56
CA ALA A 709 7.08 13.41 -11.34
C ALA A 709 6.80 13.80 -9.87
N THR A 710 7.46 13.14 -8.92
CA THR A 710 7.38 13.43 -7.47
C THR A 710 8.21 14.65 -7.03
N GLY A 711 8.88 15.31 -7.97
CA GLY A 711 9.77 16.43 -7.72
C GLY A 711 11.21 16.03 -7.42
N VAL A 712 12.00 17.02 -7.00
CA VAL A 712 13.46 16.90 -6.85
C VAL A 712 13.85 15.91 -5.75
N SER A 713 12.99 15.72 -4.74
CA SER A 713 13.20 14.76 -3.66
C SER A 713 13.30 13.31 -4.14
N GLY A 714 12.67 12.97 -5.27
CA GLY A 714 12.76 11.65 -5.90
C GLY A 714 14.05 11.43 -6.70
N LEU A 715 14.86 12.47 -6.92
CA LEU A 715 16.09 12.38 -7.70
C LEU A 715 17.32 12.28 -6.79
N GLN A 716 17.84 11.07 -6.61
CA GLN A 716 19.08 10.85 -5.89
C GLN A 716 20.30 11.08 -6.81
N LEU A 717 20.75 12.33 -6.93
CA LEU A 717 22.02 12.66 -7.59
C LEU A 717 23.20 12.19 -6.73
N ARG A 718 24.25 11.67 -7.37
CA ARG A 718 25.49 11.26 -6.69
C ARG A 718 26.69 12.04 -7.23
N LEU A 719 27.47 12.64 -6.34
CA LEU A 719 28.75 13.27 -6.68
C LEU A 719 29.91 12.39 -6.19
N GLN A 720 30.70 11.88 -7.12
CA GLN A 720 31.79 10.96 -6.84
C GLN A 720 33.16 11.62 -7.05
N CYS A 721 34.05 11.49 -6.07
CA CYS A 721 35.41 12.02 -6.15
C CYS A 721 36.32 11.06 -6.92
N LEU A 722 36.96 11.57 -7.98
CA LEU A 722 37.95 10.85 -8.78
C LEU A 722 39.39 11.04 -8.30
N GLY A 723 39.61 11.88 -7.29
CA GLY A 723 40.92 12.20 -6.72
C GLY A 723 41.20 13.70 -6.67
N ASP A 724 42.48 14.04 -6.54
CA ASP A 724 42.95 15.42 -6.40
C ASP A 724 42.87 16.20 -7.72
N ASP A 725 43.14 17.51 -7.66
CA ASP A 725 42.95 18.42 -8.78
C ASP A 725 43.55 17.91 -10.11
N ASN A 726 42.75 17.99 -11.17
CA ASN A 726 43.09 17.50 -12.50
C ASN A 726 42.48 18.43 -13.57
N ASP A 727 43.03 18.40 -14.78
CA ASP A 727 42.52 19.18 -15.92
C ASP A 727 41.57 18.37 -16.83
N ARG A 728 41.24 17.13 -16.45
CA ARG A 728 40.25 16.30 -17.14
C ARG A 728 38.82 16.81 -16.90
N LEU A 729 37.94 16.56 -17.87
CA LEU A 729 36.52 16.87 -17.78
C LEU A 729 35.80 15.90 -16.83
N PRO A 730 34.81 16.36 -16.05
CA PRO A 730 33.93 15.49 -15.27
C PRO A 730 33.33 14.36 -16.11
N GLN A 731 33.14 13.21 -15.49
CA GLN A 731 32.55 12.03 -16.12
C GLN A 731 31.15 11.79 -15.55
N SER A 732 30.23 11.29 -16.37
CA SER A 732 28.87 10.99 -15.95
C SER A 732 28.56 9.51 -16.13
N HIS A 733 27.96 8.89 -15.11
CA HIS A 733 27.30 7.60 -15.19
C HIS A 733 25.80 7.80 -14.99
N THR A 734 25.12 8.17 -16.07
CA THR A 734 23.69 8.55 -16.08
C THR A 734 22.76 7.43 -15.62
N CYS A 735 23.15 6.17 -15.84
CA CYS A 735 22.46 4.98 -15.33
C CYS A 735 22.27 4.99 -13.80
N PHE A 736 23.19 5.63 -13.08
CA PHE A 736 23.21 5.73 -11.62
C PHE A 736 23.13 7.17 -11.12
N ASN A 737 22.71 8.12 -11.97
CA ASN A 737 22.66 9.55 -11.69
C ASN A 737 23.97 10.08 -11.05
N THR A 738 25.12 9.58 -11.51
CA THR A 738 26.41 9.88 -10.88
C THR A 738 27.21 10.84 -11.73
N LEU A 739 27.64 11.94 -11.14
CA LEU A 739 28.64 12.85 -11.69
C LEU A 739 29.96 12.66 -10.93
N SER A 740 30.96 12.18 -11.64
CA SER A 740 32.31 11.94 -11.12
C SER A 740 33.22 13.10 -11.49
N MET A 741 33.81 13.75 -10.49
CA MET A 741 34.63 14.95 -10.66
C MET A 741 35.88 14.92 -9.76
N TRP A 742 36.90 15.69 -10.11
CA TRP A 742 38.12 15.87 -9.32
C TRP A 742 37.98 17.03 -8.34
N ARG A 743 38.88 17.12 -7.35
CA ARG A 743 38.99 18.25 -6.42
C ARG A 743 39.52 19.52 -7.09
N TYR A 744 38.76 20.10 -8.00
CA TYR A 744 39.15 21.32 -8.70
C TYR A 744 39.42 22.46 -7.71
N GLY A 745 40.64 23.02 -7.75
CA GLY A 745 41.11 23.93 -6.71
C GLY A 745 40.42 25.30 -6.65
N THR A 746 39.69 25.72 -7.69
CA THR A 746 39.02 27.03 -7.73
C THR A 746 37.61 26.95 -8.32
N ARG A 747 36.76 27.92 -7.95
CA ARG A 747 35.39 28.03 -8.46
C ARG A 747 35.36 28.21 -9.98
N GLU A 748 36.27 29.01 -10.52
CA GLU A 748 36.38 29.28 -11.97
C GLU A 748 36.74 28.01 -12.73
N LYS A 749 37.57 27.14 -12.14
CA LYS A 749 37.91 25.84 -12.73
C LYS A 749 36.68 24.93 -12.77
N VAL A 750 35.91 24.83 -11.67
CA VAL A 750 34.66 24.08 -11.63
C VAL A 750 33.69 24.59 -12.69
N GLU A 751 33.47 25.90 -12.76
CA GLU A 751 32.56 26.53 -13.73
C GLU A 751 32.97 26.23 -15.17
N ARG A 752 34.24 26.44 -15.50
CA ARG A 752 34.79 26.14 -16.83
C ARG A 752 34.61 24.67 -17.21
N MET A 753 34.87 23.74 -16.28
CA MET A 753 34.74 22.31 -16.54
C MET A 753 33.27 21.89 -16.74
N LEU A 754 32.35 22.39 -15.92
CA LEU A 754 30.91 22.10 -16.03
C LEU A 754 30.31 22.69 -17.32
N VAL A 755 30.68 23.92 -17.67
CA VAL A 755 30.22 24.53 -18.94
C VAL A 755 30.72 23.75 -20.14
N ARG A 756 31.98 23.31 -20.12
CA ARG A 756 32.57 22.57 -21.24
C ARG A 756 31.90 21.22 -21.47
N VAL A 757 31.58 20.44 -20.42
CA VAL A 757 30.86 19.16 -20.60
C VAL A 757 29.43 19.35 -21.14
N MET A 758 28.77 20.46 -20.82
CA MET A 758 27.46 20.82 -21.37
C MET A 758 27.51 21.25 -22.84
N GLU A 759 28.64 21.80 -23.30
CA GLU A 759 28.83 22.26 -24.67
C GLU A 759 29.32 21.14 -25.58
N ASP A 760 30.22 20.28 -25.10
CA ASP A 760 30.75 19.12 -25.85
C ASP A 760 29.66 18.08 -26.14
N THR A 761 28.61 18.00 -25.32
CA THR A 761 27.43 17.14 -25.56
C THR A 761 26.48 17.66 -26.65
N ARG A 762 26.66 18.91 -27.12
CA ARG A 762 25.82 19.52 -28.17
C ARG A 762 26.25 19.11 -29.60
N SER A 763 27.51 18.71 -29.76
CA SER A 763 28.03 18.09 -30.99
C SER A 763 27.98 16.58 -30.79
N GLY A 764 27.13 15.89 -31.56
CA GLY A 764 26.73 14.50 -31.36
C GLY A 764 27.85 13.54 -30.91
N PHE A 765 27.46 12.59 -30.04
CA PHE A 765 28.30 11.46 -29.63
C PHE A 765 29.06 10.89 -30.84
N PRO A 766 30.41 11.01 -30.89
CA PRO A 766 31.17 10.27 -31.87
C PRO A 766 31.07 8.79 -31.48
N SER A 767 30.62 7.99 -32.44
CA SER A 767 30.71 6.53 -32.42
C SER A 767 32.18 6.10 -32.32
N THR A 768 32.74 6.02 -31.10
CA THR A 768 34.07 5.46 -30.88
C THR A 768 33.99 3.94 -30.78
N THR A 769 34.07 3.32 -31.96
CA THR A 769 34.71 2.03 -32.13
C THR A 769 36.17 2.15 -31.67
N HIS A 770 36.52 1.54 -30.54
CA HIS A 770 37.91 1.22 -30.22
C HIS A 770 38.03 -0.25 -29.81
N SER A 771 38.07 -1.09 -30.85
CA SER A 771 38.78 -2.35 -30.82
C SER A 771 40.29 -2.11 -30.80
N GLN A 772 41.01 -3.03 -30.14
CA GLN A 772 42.47 -3.24 -30.13
C GLN A 772 43.24 -2.56 -28.99
N ASP A 773 43.48 -3.35 -27.94
CA ASP A 773 44.86 -3.63 -27.51
C ASP A 773 44.91 -5.00 -26.82
N HIS A 774 45.17 -6.03 -27.63
CA HIS A 774 45.60 -7.34 -27.15
C HIS A 774 47.12 -7.30 -26.95
N ARG A 775 47.59 -7.44 -25.69
CA ARG A 775 48.97 -7.87 -25.44
C ARG A 775 49.07 -8.78 -24.23
N GLU A 776 49.22 -10.06 -24.55
CA GLU A 776 50.01 -11.10 -23.90
C GLU A 776 50.30 -10.97 -22.39
N MET A 777 49.67 -11.83 -21.58
CA MET A 777 50.34 -12.39 -20.42
C MET A 777 50.19 -13.92 -20.37
N ARG A 778 51.37 -14.54 -20.24
CA ARG A 778 51.68 -15.96 -20.36
C ARG A 778 51.05 -16.80 -19.25
N ALA A 779 50.72 -18.04 -19.61
CA ALA A 779 50.47 -19.14 -18.70
C ALA A 779 51.74 -19.51 -17.88
N PRO A 780 51.61 -19.92 -16.61
CA PRO A 780 52.63 -20.69 -15.94
C PRO A 780 52.34 -22.20 -16.01
N VAL A 781 53.41 -22.93 -16.34
CA VAL A 781 53.55 -24.38 -16.39
C VAL A 781 53.58 -24.98 -14.97
N ALA A 782 53.11 -26.23 -14.88
CA ALA A 782 52.99 -27.07 -13.70
C ALA A 782 54.31 -27.40 -12.96
N GLY A 783 54.19 -27.64 -11.64
CA GLY A 783 55.25 -28.17 -10.79
C GLY A 783 54.81 -28.63 -9.39
N THR A 784 54.39 -29.90 -9.29
CA THR A 784 54.52 -30.85 -8.15
C THR A 784 53.76 -30.67 -6.81
N PRO A 785 53.48 -31.79 -6.07
CA PRO A 785 52.25 -32.00 -5.30
C PRO A 785 52.41 -31.85 -3.79
N GLY A 786 51.35 -31.36 -3.11
CA GLY A 786 51.33 -31.32 -1.65
C GLY A 786 49.94 -31.01 -1.07
N CYS A 787 49.43 -31.98 -0.32
CA CYS A 787 48.39 -31.90 0.73
C CYS A 787 46.97 -31.45 0.33
N GLY A 788 46.05 -32.42 0.35
CA GLY A 788 44.63 -32.20 0.09
C GLY A 788 43.96 -31.31 1.12
N THR A 789 43.44 -30.18 0.66
CA THR A 789 42.37 -29.44 1.32
C THR A 789 41.04 -29.84 0.68
N SER A 790 40.16 -30.43 1.47
CA SER A 790 38.78 -30.75 1.10
C SER A 790 38.04 -29.54 0.50
N PRO A 791 37.09 -29.76 -0.42
CA PRO A 791 36.32 -28.69 -1.04
C PRO A 791 35.52 -27.92 0.02
N VAL A 792 35.60 -26.59 -0.04
CA VAL A 792 34.73 -25.66 0.68
C VAL A 792 33.27 -26.03 0.36
N PRO A 793 32.42 -26.36 1.35
CA PRO A 793 31.05 -26.73 1.07
C PRO A 793 30.25 -25.48 0.66
N LEU A 794 29.61 -25.60 -0.50
CA LEU A 794 28.62 -24.67 -1.04
C LEU A 794 27.63 -24.22 0.04
N ARG A 795 27.46 -22.89 0.15
CA ARG A 795 26.42 -22.21 0.93
C ARG A 795 25.06 -22.83 0.61
N THR A 796 24.52 -23.64 1.53
CA THR A 796 23.34 -24.46 1.25
C THR A 796 22.09 -23.60 1.04
N GLN A 797 21.29 -23.95 0.03
CA GLN A 797 20.01 -23.33 -0.30
C GLN A 797 18.95 -23.66 0.77
N ARG A 798 19.05 -23.02 1.94
CA ARG A 798 18.14 -23.17 3.08
C ARG A 798 16.66 -23.08 2.69
N TRP A 799 16.34 -22.18 1.76
CA TRP A 799 14.98 -21.89 1.29
C TRP A 799 14.32 -23.02 0.47
N LYS A 800 15.09 -23.99 -0.05
CA LYS A 800 14.55 -25.15 -0.77
C LYS A 800 14.00 -26.24 0.14
N ARG A 801 14.13 -26.09 1.45
CA ARG A 801 13.71 -27.10 2.43
C ARG A 801 12.22 -26.92 2.73
N PRO A 802 11.37 -27.96 2.53
CA PRO A 802 9.93 -27.86 2.79
C PRO A 802 9.59 -27.36 4.20
N ASN A 803 10.33 -27.78 5.22
CA ASN A 803 10.12 -27.36 6.61
C ASN A 803 10.30 -25.85 6.83
N VAL A 804 11.16 -25.18 6.06
CA VAL A 804 11.38 -23.73 6.16
C VAL A 804 10.16 -22.98 5.62
N TRP A 805 9.57 -23.47 4.53
CA TRP A 805 8.35 -22.93 3.93
C TRP A 805 7.11 -23.21 4.81
N LEU A 806 6.97 -24.47 5.25
CA LEU A 806 5.90 -24.89 6.16
C LEU A 806 5.97 -24.13 7.49
N GLY A 807 7.18 -23.90 8.02
CA GLY A 807 7.39 -23.10 9.24
C GLY A 807 7.05 -21.61 9.12
N ALA A 808 6.87 -21.09 7.90
CA ALA A 808 6.39 -19.73 7.66
C ALA A 808 4.86 -19.66 7.49
N ILE A 809 4.24 -20.73 6.99
CA ILE A 809 2.81 -20.76 6.62
C ILE A 809 1.95 -21.35 7.75
N ILE A 810 2.36 -22.47 8.33
CA ILE A 810 1.56 -23.20 9.32
C ILE A 810 1.21 -22.33 10.53
N PRO A 811 2.12 -21.52 11.13
CA PRO A 811 1.78 -20.64 12.25
C PRO A 811 0.65 -19.65 11.94
N SER A 812 0.64 -19.08 10.73
CA SER A 812 -0.40 -18.15 10.30
C SER A 812 -1.74 -18.86 10.08
N LEU A 813 -1.73 -20.05 9.50
CA LEU A 813 -2.94 -20.88 9.34
C LEU A 813 -3.51 -21.30 10.70
N LEU A 814 -2.66 -21.74 11.64
CA LEU A 814 -3.08 -22.09 13.00
C LEU A 814 -3.73 -20.89 13.71
N LEU A 815 -3.20 -19.68 13.50
CA LEU A 815 -3.78 -18.46 14.07
C LEU A 815 -5.17 -18.17 13.51
N VAL A 816 -5.39 -18.33 12.20
CA VAL A 816 -6.72 -18.17 11.57
C VAL A 816 -7.73 -19.16 12.16
N PHE A 817 -7.36 -20.44 12.27
CA PHE A 817 -8.24 -21.45 12.88
C PHE A 817 -8.49 -21.21 14.36
N ALA A 818 -7.48 -20.73 15.11
CA ALA A 818 -7.61 -20.38 16.51
C ALA A 818 -8.57 -19.20 16.71
N LEU A 819 -8.49 -18.16 15.89
CA LEU A 819 -9.39 -17.00 15.95
C LEU A 819 -10.83 -17.38 15.57
N LYS A 820 -11.00 -18.22 14.54
CA LYS A 820 -12.34 -18.69 14.16
C LYS A 820 -12.94 -19.62 15.22
N GLY A 821 -12.13 -20.51 15.80
CA GLY A 821 -12.52 -21.36 16.93
C GLY A 821 -12.86 -20.55 18.19
N TYR A 822 -12.08 -19.51 18.50
CA TYR A 822 -12.35 -18.56 19.58
C TYR A 822 -13.71 -17.89 19.41
N SER A 823 -14.00 -17.37 18.22
CA SER A 823 -15.30 -16.77 17.90
C SER A 823 -16.45 -17.75 18.11
N LEU A 824 -16.33 -18.99 17.62
CA LEU A 824 -17.39 -19.99 17.73
C LEU A 824 -17.60 -20.45 19.19
N VAL A 825 -16.53 -20.70 19.93
CA VAL A 825 -16.62 -21.24 21.31
C VAL A 825 -17.04 -20.15 22.30
N LEU A 826 -16.35 -19.00 22.31
CA LEU A 826 -16.57 -17.99 23.33
C LEU A 826 -17.77 -17.09 23.04
N LEU A 827 -18.04 -16.77 21.77
CA LEU A 827 -19.12 -15.83 21.41
C LEU A 827 -20.44 -16.51 21.05
N GLU A 828 -20.43 -17.80 20.67
CA GLU A 828 -21.66 -18.51 20.29
C GLU A 828 -21.99 -19.68 21.24
N ILE A 829 -21.06 -20.60 21.51
CA ILE A 829 -21.33 -21.79 22.35
C ILE A 829 -21.50 -21.46 23.85
N ILE A 830 -20.58 -20.69 24.44
CA ILE A 830 -20.67 -20.35 25.86
C ILE A 830 -21.97 -19.59 26.17
N PRO A 831 -22.37 -18.55 25.39
CA PRO A 831 -23.65 -17.87 25.59
C PRO A 831 -24.87 -18.79 25.38
N LEU A 832 -24.83 -19.69 24.39
CA LEU A 832 -25.88 -20.69 24.18
C LEU A 832 -26.04 -21.66 25.37
N PHE A 833 -24.93 -22.10 25.98
CA PHE A 833 -24.98 -22.92 27.18
C PHE A 833 -25.40 -22.09 28.40
N TRP A 834 -25.03 -20.81 28.45
CA TRP A 834 -25.40 -19.90 29.53
C TRP A 834 -26.91 -19.64 29.56
N SER A 835 -27.56 -19.54 28.39
CA SER A 835 -29.01 -19.36 28.32
C SER A 835 -29.82 -20.59 28.76
N ARG A 836 -29.22 -21.80 28.71
CA ARG A 836 -29.92 -23.07 28.99
C ARG A 836 -29.49 -23.76 30.29
N TYR A 837 -28.20 -23.70 30.63
CA TYR A 837 -27.56 -24.46 31.72
C TYR A 837 -26.40 -23.67 32.38
N GLN A 838 -26.72 -22.64 33.15
CA GLN A 838 -25.74 -21.70 33.73
C GLN A 838 -24.57 -22.36 34.50
N ALA A 839 -24.84 -23.37 35.33
CA ALA A 839 -23.79 -24.05 36.11
C ALA A 839 -22.79 -24.81 35.21
N ILE A 840 -23.30 -25.49 34.17
CA ILE A 840 -22.48 -26.20 33.19
C ILE A 840 -21.71 -25.21 32.33
N ALA A 841 -22.36 -24.11 31.93
CA ALA A 841 -21.75 -23.04 31.13
C ALA A 841 -20.58 -22.37 31.88
N CYS A 842 -20.74 -22.12 33.18
CA CYS A 842 -19.68 -21.57 34.03
C CYS A 842 -18.47 -22.51 34.13
N GLY A 843 -18.70 -23.79 34.44
CA GLY A 843 -17.63 -24.79 34.48
C GLY A 843 -16.92 -24.96 33.13
N TYR A 844 -17.69 -25.02 32.04
CA TYR A 844 -17.16 -25.11 30.68
C TYR A 844 -16.33 -23.88 30.30
N ALA A 845 -16.82 -22.67 30.61
CA ALA A 845 -16.11 -21.43 30.37
C ALA A 845 -14.76 -21.40 31.12
N ILE A 846 -14.74 -21.76 32.41
CA ILE A 846 -13.50 -21.77 33.21
C ILE A 846 -12.46 -22.72 32.58
N VAL A 847 -12.86 -23.93 32.22
CA VAL A 847 -11.96 -24.92 31.60
C VAL A 847 -11.42 -24.43 30.27
N VAL A 848 -12.25 -23.86 29.40
CA VAL A 848 -11.84 -23.33 28.10
C VAL A 848 -10.85 -22.17 28.25
N HIS A 849 -11.10 -21.23 29.16
CA HIS A 849 -10.20 -20.08 29.36
C HIS A 849 -8.84 -20.50 29.93
N ILE A 850 -8.81 -21.41 30.90
CA ILE A 850 -7.56 -21.96 31.45
C ILE A 850 -6.78 -22.70 30.37
N ALA A 851 -7.44 -23.58 29.62
CA ALA A 851 -6.79 -24.34 28.56
C ALA A 851 -6.30 -23.44 27.41
N LEU A 852 -7.05 -22.40 27.04
CA LEU A 852 -6.66 -21.41 26.03
C LEU A 852 -5.42 -20.63 26.46
N PHE A 853 -5.41 -20.13 27.70
CA PHE A 853 -4.27 -19.40 28.26
C PHE A 853 -3.00 -20.27 28.28
N LEU A 854 -3.10 -21.48 28.83
CA LEU A 854 -1.93 -22.38 28.96
C LEU A 854 -1.43 -22.89 27.61
N THR A 855 -2.32 -23.12 26.64
CA THR A 855 -1.96 -23.46 25.26
C THR A 855 -1.22 -22.30 24.59
N GLY A 856 -1.78 -21.09 24.65
CA GLY A 856 -1.20 -19.89 24.05
C GLY A 856 0.16 -19.55 24.65
N TYR A 857 0.25 -19.52 25.99
CA TYR A 857 1.50 -19.25 26.69
C TYR A 857 2.58 -20.27 26.29
N SER A 858 2.26 -21.57 26.34
CA SER A 858 3.22 -22.63 26.00
C SER A 858 3.68 -22.53 24.54
N TYR A 859 2.77 -22.23 23.61
CA TYR A 859 3.09 -22.03 22.20
C TYR A 859 4.05 -20.85 21.99
N PHE A 860 3.74 -19.69 22.58
CA PHE A 860 4.55 -18.48 22.40
C PHE A 860 5.92 -18.57 23.05
N VAL A 861 6.06 -19.27 24.19
CA VAL A 861 7.38 -19.56 24.78
C VAL A 861 8.27 -20.31 23.79
N VAL A 862 7.73 -21.32 23.08
CA VAL A 862 8.51 -22.04 22.06
C VAL A 862 8.75 -21.19 20.81
N PHE A 863 7.73 -20.47 20.35
CA PHE A 863 7.78 -19.69 19.12
C PHE A 863 8.81 -18.55 19.20
N PHE A 864 8.82 -17.81 20.31
CA PHE A 864 9.70 -16.65 20.53
C PHE A 864 11.07 -17.01 21.13
N GLN A 865 11.33 -18.28 21.46
CA GLN A 865 12.65 -18.67 21.95
C GLN A 865 13.74 -18.33 20.93
N SER A 866 14.81 -17.68 21.40
CA SER A 866 15.92 -17.24 20.54
C SER A 866 16.47 -18.36 19.66
N ARG A 867 16.77 -17.98 18.41
CA ARG A 867 17.37 -18.86 17.41
C ARG A 867 18.89 -18.77 17.33
N ASP A 868 19.48 -17.97 18.19
CA ASP A 868 20.90 -17.66 18.20
C ASP A 868 21.74 -18.90 18.53
N SER A 869 22.99 -18.84 18.08
CA SER A 869 24.01 -19.83 18.42
C SER A 869 24.23 -19.86 19.94
N PRO A 870 24.51 -21.02 20.53
CA PRO A 870 24.72 -21.14 21.98
C PRO A 870 25.84 -20.20 22.46
N GLU A 871 25.60 -19.48 23.57
CA GLU A 871 26.55 -18.52 24.16
C GLU A 871 27.92 -19.14 24.47
N ARG A 872 27.96 -20.44 24.80
CA ARG A 872 29.21 -21.18 25.05
C ARG A 872 29.74 -21.81 23.76
N LYS A 873 30.76 -21.19 23.18
CA LYS A 873 31.56 -21.76 22.07
C LYS A 873 32.63 -22.76 22.55
N GLU A 874 33.04 -22.64 23.81
CA GLU A 874 34.03 -23.52 24.43
C GLU A 874 33.37 -24.64 25.26
N PRO A 875 33.97 -25.86 25.27
CA PRO A 875 33.49 -26.94 26.12
C PRO A 875 33.66 -26.58 27.61
N PRO A 876 32.83 -27.13 28.53
CA PRO A 876 32.99 -26.93 29.98
C PRO A 876 34.37 -27.34 30.49
N VAL A 877 34.80 -26.75 31.61
CA VAL A 877 36.14 -26.95 32.19
C VAL A 877 36.42 -28.44 32.43
N GLU A 878 35.41 -29.19 32.86
CA GLU A 878 35.50 -30.63 33.11
C GLU A 878 35.82 -31.43 31.83
N VAL A 879 35.36 -30.94 30.66
CA VAL A 879 35.65 -31.53 29.35
C VAL A 879 37.02 -31.08 28.85
N GLN A 880 37.40 -29.81 29.05
CA GLN A 880 38.73 -29.29 28.70
C GLN A 880 39.85 -29.99 29.49
N GLU A 881 39.60 -30.24 30.77
CA GLU A 881 40.51 -30.95 31.67
C GLU A 881 40.43 -32.47 31.51
N LYS A 882 39.54 -32.97 30.64
CA LYS A 882 39.33 -34.39 30.33
C LYS A 882 38.96 -35.23 31.55
N LEU A 883 38.21 -34.64 32.49
CA LEU A 883 37.79 -35.23 33.78
C LEU A 883 36.48 -36.01 33.72
N VAL A 884 35.68 -35.83 32.67
CA VAL A 884 34.37 -36.48 32.49
C VAL A 884 34.31 -37.25 31.17
N VAL A 885 33.26 -38.05 30.99
CA VAL A 885 33.00 -38.75 29.72
C VAL A 885 32.38 -37.78 28.72
N PHE A 886 32.95 -37.66 27.51
CA PHE A 886 32.43 -36.77 26.45
C PHE A 886 32.67 -37.32 25.04
N ALA A 887 31.93 -36.81 24.06
CA ALA A 887 32.09 -37.17 22.65
C ALA A 887 33.35 -36.54 22.05
N CYS A 888 34.19 -37.35 21.40
CA CYS A 888 35.48 -36.93 20.87
C CYS A 888 35.76 -37.47 19.46
N ASP A 889 36.78 -36.94 18.80
CA ASP A 889 37.37 -37.54 17.60
C ASP A 889 38.30 -38.72 17.94
N GLU A 890 38.93 -39.31 16.92
CA GLU A 890 39.85 -40.45 17.11
C GLU A 890 41.09 -40.10 17.94
N GLN A 891 41.45 -38.81 17.99
CA GLN A 891 42.57 -38.25 18.73
C GLN A 891 42.19 -37.91 20.18
N GLY A 892 40.91 -38.02 20.55
CA GLY A 892 40.40 -37.75 21.89
C GLY A 892 40.14 -36.27 22.17
N GLU A 893 39.97 -35.45 21.12
CA GLU A 893 39.60 -34.04 21.22
C GLU A 893 38.09 -33.81 21.12
N PRO A 894 37.50 -32.82 21.81
CA PRO A 894 36.06 -32.59 21.81
C PRO A 894 35.51 -32.26 20.42
N ILE A 895 34.38 -32.87 20.05
CA ILE A 895 33.73 -32.62 18.75
C ILE A 895 33.27 -31.17 18.64
N ARG A 896 33.55 -30.54 17.49
CA ARG A 896 33.17 -29.16 17.16
C ARG A 896 32.39 -29.09 15.85
N CYS A 897 31.49 -28.13 15.76
CA CYS A 897 30.70 -27.87 14.55
C CYS A 897 31.54 -27.09 13.51
N GLY A 898 31.84 -27.72 12.38
CA GLY A 898 32.57 -27.11 11.26
C GLY A 898 31.73 -26.28 10.27
N ARG A 899 30.51 -25.86 10.63
CA ARG A 899 29.64 -25.04 9.74
C ARG A 899 29.75 -23.55 10.10
N ASP A 900 29.88 -22.71 9.08
CA ASP A 900 30.24 -21.28 9.18
C ASP A 900 29.40 -20.46 10.17
N SER A 901 28.09 -20.72 10.25
CA SER A 901 27.17 -20.00 11.16
C SER A 901 27.36 -20.34 12.65
N CYS A 902 28.02 -21.45 12.96
CA CYS A 902 28.25 -21.93 14.34
C CYS A 902 29.66 -21.60 14.85
N GLY A 903 30.58 -21.15 14.00
CA GLY A 903 31.92 -20.68 14.40
C GLY A 903 32.71 -21.62 15.30
N GLY A 904 32.65 -22.94 15.06
CA GLY A 904 33.40 -23.92 15.86
C GLY A 904 32.78 -24.30 17.21
N ALA A 905 31.49 -24.05 17.41
CA ALA A 905 30.77 -24.39 18.64
C ALA A 905 30.93 -25.87 19.04
N TRP A 906 31.15 -26.13 20.32
CA TRP A 906 31.25 -27.47 20.89
C TRP A 906 29.95 -28.27 20.71
N GLN A 907 30.09 -29.56 20.41
CA GLN A 907 28.97 -30.50 20.29
C GLN A 907 29.08 -31.56 21.39
N SER A 908 28.15 -31.52 22.35
CA SER A 908 27.93 -32.62 23.30
C SER A 908 27.29 -33.85 22.63
N LEU A 909 27.13 -34.94 23.38
CA LEU A 909 26.52 -36.19 22.89
C LEU A 909 25.08 -36.04 22.37
N ARG A 910 24.32 -35.05 22.86
CA ARG A 910 22.94 -34.78 22.44
C ARG A 910 22.80 -33.46 21.66
N THR A 911 23.91 -32.81 21.28
CA THR A 911 23.90 -31.60 20.46
C THR A 911 23.90 -31.94 18.98
N ARG A 912 23.08 -31.24 18.18
CA ARG A 912 23.08 -31.35 16.72
C ARG A 912 22.93 -30.00 16.04
N HIS A 913 23.56 -29.86 14.88
CA HIS A 913 23.30 -28.73 13.98
C HIS A 913 21.93 -28.89 13.30
N CYS A 914 20.98 -28.01 13.60
CA CYS A 914 19.71 -27.95 12.89
C CYS A 914 19.92 -27.21 11.57
N ALA A 915 19.73 -27.89 10.45
CA ALA A 915 19.93 -27.28 9.14
C ALA A 915 18.78 -26.35 8.69
N ASP A 916 17.63 -26.36 9.40
CA ASP A 916 16.52 -25.43 9.16
C ASP A 916 16.71 -24.11 9.92
N CYS A 917 17.25 -24.16 11.15
CA CYS A 917 17.66 -22.99 11.93
C CYS A 917 19.09 -22.50 11.64
N ALA A 918 19.91 -23.32 10.98
CA ALA A 918 21.34 -23.09 10.73
C ALA A 918 22.19 -22.89 12.02
N THR A 919 21.75 -23.43 13.16
CA THR A 919 22.45 -23.30 14.45
C THR A 919 22.50 -24.65 15.19
N CYS A 920 23.53 -24.85 16.01
CA CYS A 920 23.64 -26.03 16.88
C CYS A 920 22.72 -25.89 18.09
N ARG A 921 21.97 -26.96 18.40
CA ARG A 921 21.03 -26.99 19.53
C ARG A 921 21.39 -28.12 20.50
N PRO A 922 21.49 -27.83 21.81
CA PRO A 922 21.71 -28.85 22.82
C PRO A 922 20.45 -29.68 23.03
N ASN A 923 20.62 -30.96 23.33
CA ASN A 923 19.54 -31.94 23.45
C ASN A 923 18.52 -31.84 22.29
N PHE A 924 19.03 -31.81 21.06
CA PHE A 924 18.20 -31.61 19.87
C PHE A 924 17.30 -32.83 19.62
N ASP A 925 16.00 -32.57 19.46
CA ASP A 925 15.02 -33.58 19.07
C ASP A 925 14.65 -33.43 17.58
N HIS A 926 13.96 -32.35 17.22
CA HIS A 926 13.61 -32.04 15.83
C HIS A 926 13.36 -30.54 15.62
N HIS A 927 13.24 -30.13 14.34
CA HIS A 927 12.69 -28.82 13.98
C HIS A 927 11.19 -28.97 13.72
N CYS A 928 10.35 -28.22 14.43
CA CYS A 928 8.90 -28.33 14.34
C CYS A 928 8.33 -27.19 13.50
N ALA A 929 7.77 -27.53 12.33
CA ALA A 929 7.15 -26.56 11.43
C ALA A 929 5.91 -25.88 12.03
N PHE A 930 5.20 -26.53 12.97
CA PHE A 930 3.99 -25.97 13.61
C PHE A 930 4.30 -24.79 14.55
N VAL A 931 5.50 -24.76 15.14
CA VAL A 931 5.95 -23.67 16.04
C VAL A 931 7.12 -22.88 15.42
N SER A 932 7.51 -23.20 14.18
CA SER A 932 8.62 -22.57 13.46
C SER A 932 9.97 -22.62 14.20
N ASN A 933 10.17 -23.53 15.16
CA ASN A 933 11.37 -23.53 16.02
C ASN A 933 11.89 -24.94 16.32
N CYS A 934 13.12 -25.02 16.81
CA CYS A 934 13.71 -26.28 17.26
C CYS A 934 13.10 -26.72 18.59
N ILE A 935 12.76 -28.00 18.68
CA ILE A 935 12.48 -28.67 19.94
C ILE A 935 13.80 -29.22 20.47
N ALA A 936 14.27 -28.61 21.56
CA ALA A 936 15.60 -28.78 22.14
C ALA A 936 15.50 -28.66 23.67
N GLN A 937 16.63 -28.64 24.38
CA GLN A 937 16.68 -28.62 25.86
C GLN A 937 15.71 -27.63 26.52
N ASP A 938 15.72 -26.36 26.06
CA ASP A 938 14.94 -25.28 26.68
C ASP A 938 13.47 -25.24 26.21
N THR A 939 13.18 -25.81 25.04
CA THR A 939 11.85 -25.75 24.41
C THR A 939 11.06 -27.05 24.52
N MET A 940 11.69 -28.18 24.88
CA MET A 940 11.05 -29.49 24.97
C MET A 940 9.86 -29.50 25.93
N LYS A 941 10.05 -28.93 27.14
CA LYS A 941 8.99 -28.92 28.14
C LYS A 941 7.83 -27.97 27.78
N PRO A 942 8.06 -26.69 27.41
CA PRO A 942 7.01 -25.83 26.89
C PRO A 942 6.28 -26.43 25.67
N PHE A 943 7.00 -27.15 24.81
CA PHE A 943 6.40 -27.85 23.68
C PHE A 943 5.49 -29.00 24.10
N PHE A 944 5.93 -29.82 25.07
CA PHE A 944 5.09 -30.90 25.60
C PHE A 944 3.83 -30.36 26.30
N THR A 945 3.96 -29.30 27.11
CA THR A 945 2.79 -28.66 27.76
C THR A 945 1.85 -28.04 26.73
N PHE A 946 2.39 -27.45 25.66
CA PHE A 946 1.59 -26.98 24.53
C PHE A 946 0.76 -28.11 23.92
N LEU A 947 1.34 -29.27 23.63
CA LEU A 947 0.61 -30.40 23.05
C LEU A 947 -0.50 -30.91 23.98
N VAL A 948 -0.22 -31.03 25.28
CA VAL A 948 -1.21 -31.49 26.29
C VAL A 948 -2.37 -30.51 26.40
N TRP A 949 -2.09 -29.22 26.60
CA TRP A 949 -3.13 -28.20 26.72
C TRP A 949 -3.90 -27.96 25.43
N ALA A 950 -3.24 -28.04 24.27
CA ALA A 950 -3.90 -27.98 22.97
C ALA A 950 -4.85 -29.16 22.77
N ALA A 951 -4.43 -30.39 23.10
CA ALA A 951 -5.29 -31.57 23.02
C ALA A 951 -6.51 -31.46 23.95
N ILE A 952 -6.32 -30.95 25.18
CA ILE A 952 -7.42 -30.70 26.13
C ILE A 952 -8.36 -29.61 25.59
N LEU A 953 -7.82 -28.46 25.16
CA LEU A 953 -8.61 -27.34 24.64
C LEU A 953 -9.45 -27.76 23.44
N LEU A 954 -8.84 -28.42 22.46
CA LEU A 954 -9.53 -28.87 21.25
C LEU A 954 -10.54 -29.96 21.56
N SER A 955 -10.23 -30.91 22.44
CA SER A 955 -11.18 -31.96 22.84
C SER A 955 -12.39 -31.36 23.54
N VAL A 956 -12.19 -30.45 24.50
CA VAL A 956 -13.28 -29.76 25.22
C VAL A 956 -14.10 -28.91 24.26
N ALA A 957 -13.45 -28.16 23.37
CA ALA A 957 -14.11 -27.34 22.36
C ALA A 957 -14.95 -28.18 21.38
N LEU A 958 -14.49 -29.39 21.01
CA LEU A 958 -15.17 -30.28 20.05
C LEU A 958 -16.44 -30.93 20.61
N VAL A 959 -16.53 -31.18 21.92
CA VAL A 959 -17.68 -31.84 22.57
C VAL A 959 -19.04 -31.26 22.13
N PRO A 960 -19.28 -29.93 22.16
CA PRO A 960 -20.53 -29.35 21.69
C PRO A 960 -20.70 -29.33 20.16
N PHE A 961 -19.61 -29.29 19.37
CA PHE A 961 -19.69 -29.21 17.90
C PHE A 961 -19.97 -30.55 17.23
N VAL A 962 -19.42 -31.66 17.73
CA VAL A 962 -19.59 -32.99 17.12
C VAL A 962 -21.06 -33.35 16.87
N PRO A 963 -21.99 -33.23 17.83
CA PRO A 963 -23.40 -33.53 17.58
C PRO A 963 -24.08 -32.51 16.66
N LEU A 964 -23.65 -31.24 16.66
CA LEU A 964 -24.19 -30.20 15.78
C LEU A 964 -23.75 -30.44 14.33
N GLU A 965 -22.46 -30.64 14.09
CA GLU A 965 -21.90 -30.93 12.77
C GLU A 965 -22.42 -32.24 12.20
N TYR A 966 -22.63 -33.26 13.04
CA TYR A 966 -23.27 -34.49 12.58
C TYR A 966 -24.67 -34.22 12.00
N ARG A 967 -25.46 -33.35 12.63
CA ARG A 967 -26.76 -32.92 12.10
C ARG A 967 -26.61 -32.06 10.85
N SER A 968 -25.66 -31.12 10.84
CA SER A 968 -25.35 -30.26 9.69
C SER A 968 -25.00 -31.06 8.45
N VAL A 969 -24.04 -31.97 8.57
CA VAL A 969 -23.60 -32.85 7.48
C VAL A 969 -24.75 -33.74 7.03
N ARG A 970 -25.53 -34.31 7.96
CA ARG A 970 -26.68 -35.16 7.61
C ARG A 970 -27.70 -34.41 6.75
N GLU A 971 -28.03 -33.17 7.11
CA GLU A 971 -29.06 -32.41 6.40
C GLU A 971 -28.57 -31.81 5.08
N VAL A 972 -27.27 -31.47 5.01
CA VAL A 972 -26.62 -31.13 3.73
C VAL A 972 -26.54 -32.34 2.82
N VAL A 973 -26.19 -33.53 3.32
CA VAL A 973 -26.22 -34.77 2.55
C VAL A 973 -27.64 -35.05 2.08
N ARG A 974 -28.65 -34.87 2.93
CA ARG A 974 -30.03 -35.04 2.50
C ARG A 974 -30.38 -34.10 1.34
N THR A 975 -30.09 -32.82 1.49
CA THR A 975 -30.32 -31.80 0.46
C THR A 975 -29.58 -32.13 -0.82
N THR A 976 -28.33 -32.56 -0.70
CA THR A 976 -27.47 -32.86 -1.85
C THR A 976 -28.04 -33.98 -2.74
N TRP A 977 -28.82 -34.91 -2.19
CA TRP A 977 -29.42 -36.04 -2.91
C TRP A 977 -30.91 -35.84 -3.22
N ASP A 978 -31.65 -35.09 -2.40
CA ASP A 978 -33.10 -34.93 -2.53
C ASP A 978 -33.52 -33.74 -3.43
N THR A 979 -32.66 -32.74 -3.66
CA THR A 979 -33.06 -31.55 -4.43
C THR A 979 -32.91 -31.72 -5.94
N VAL A 980 -33.96 -31.37 -6.68
CA VAL A 980 -34.01 -31.46 -8.15
C VAL A 980 -32.94 -30.58 -8.81
N GLU A 981 -32.65 -29.39 -8.26
CA GLU A 981 -31.62 -28.52 -8.84
C GLU A 981 -30.23 -29.17 -8.83
N LEU A 982 -29.82 -29.86 -7.77
CA LEU A 982 -28.50 -30.48 -7.72
C LEU A 982 -28.40 -31.71 -8.64
N LYS A 983 -29.52 -32.41 -8.83
CA LYS A 983 -29.63 -33.53 -9.78
C LYS A 983 -29.36 -33.07 -11.22
N GLU A 984 -29.89 -31.92 -11.60
CA GLU A 984 -29.71 -31.34 -12.94
C GLU A 984 -28.39 -30.57 -13.12
N GLN A 985 -27.96 -29.83 -12.10
CA GLN A 985 -26.77 -28.98 -12.18
C GLN A 985 -25.46 -29.74 -11.98
N TRP A 986 -25.46 -30.87 -11.27
CA TRP A 986 -24.23 -31.60 -10.95
C TRP A 986 -24.30 -33.09 -11.27
N TRP A 987 -25.28 -33.82 -10.71
CA TRP A 987 -25.28 -35.28 -10.80
C TRP A 987 -25.51 -35.81 -12.22
N SER A 988 -26.34 -35.15 -13.03
CA SER A 988 -26.60 -35.55 -14.42
C SER A 988 -25.53 -35.10 -15.42
N ARG A 989 -24.63 -34.17 -15.04
CA ARG A 989 -23.60 -33.66 -15.95
C ARG A 989 -22.42 -34.63 -16.08
N LYS A 990 -21.86 -34.75 -17.28
CA LYS A 990 -20.63 -35.53 -17.53
C LYS A 990 -19.41 -34.94 -16.82
N LEU A 991 -19.35 -33.60 -16.71
CA LEU A 991 -18.22 -32.89 -16.10
C LEU A 991 -18.00 -33.25 -14.62
N SER A 992 -19.04 -33.65 -13.89
CA SER A 992 -18.87 -34.04 -12.47
C SER A 992 -18.07 -35.33 -12.30
N TRP A 993 -17.79 -36.09 -13.38
CA TRP A 993 -16.88 -37.25 -13.36
C TRP A 993 -15.41 -36.92 -13.64
N ALA A 994 -15.06 -35.67 -13.97
CA ALA A 994 -13.71 -35.31 -14.46
C ALA A 994 -12.57 -35.67 -13.47
N GLY A 995 -12.82 -35.68 -12.16
CA GLY A 995 -11.87 -36.08 -11.13
C GLY A 995 -12.13 -37.47 -10.51
N GLY A 996 -12.92 -38.31 -11.17
CA GLY A 996 -13.32 -39.63 -10.66
C GLY A 996 -14.41 -39.60 -9.58
N PRO A 997 -14.71 -40.75 -8.95
CA PRO A 997 -15.79 -40.88 -7.98
C PRO A 997 -15.66 -39.92 -6.79
N VAL A 998 -14.45 -39.80 -6.21
CA VAL A 998 -14.20 -38.96 -5.02
C VAL A 998 -14.53 -37.49 -5.32
N TRP A 999 -14.07 -36.97 -6.46
CA TRP A 999 -14.36 -35.60 -6.89
C TRP A 999 -15.85 -35.37 -7.11
N ARG A 1000 -16.53 -36.33 -7.74
CA ARG A 1000 -17.96 -36.26 -8.01
C ARG A 1000 -18.78 -36.09 -6.73
N TYR A 1001 -18.48 -36.90 -5.71
CA TYR A 1001 -19.16 -36.84 -4.42
C TYR A 1001 -18.75 -35.61 -3.59
N ALA A 1002 -17.47 -35.24 -3.58
CA ALA A 1002 -16.99 -34.05 -2.87
C ALA A 1002 -17.57 -32.75 -3.47
N GLY A 1003 -17.58 -32.62 -4.80
CA GLY A 1003 -18.20 -31.48 -5.48
C GLY A 1003 -19.71 -31.42 -5.26
N GLY A 1004 -20.39 -32.57 -5.20
CA GLY A 1004 -21.81 -32.65 -4.84
C GLY A 1004 -22.06 -32.11 -3.43
N LEU A 1005 -21.26 -32.56 -2.45
CA LEU A 1005 -21.37 -32.11 -1.06
C LEU A 1005 -21.12 -30.60 -0.91
N LEU A 1006 -20.11 -30.06 -1.60
CA LEU A 1006 -19.79 -28.62 -1.58
C LEU A 1006 -20.92 -27.77 -2.17
N LEU A 1007 -21.49 -28.21 -3.30
CA LEU A 1007 -22.66 -27.56 -3.90
C LEU A 1007 -23.90 -27.70 -3.01
N GLY A 1008 -24.02 -28.82 -2.29
CA GLY A 1008 -25.01 -29.05 -1.26
C GLY A 1008 -24.98 -28.03 -0.13
N TYR A 1009 -23.80 -27.77 0.43
CA TYR A 1009 -23.61 -26.72 1.45
C TYR A 1009 -24.04 -25.35 0.93
N ARG A 1010 -23.70 -25.03 -0.32
CA ARG A 1010 -24.09 -23.77 -0.97
C ARG A 1010 -25.59 -23.68 -1.22
N LEU A 1011 -26.23 -24.79 -1.62
CA LEU A 1011 -27.67 -24.83 -1.86
C LEU A 1011 -28.46 -24.74 -0.55
N TYR A 1012 -28.04 -25.47 0.49
CA TYR A 1012 -28.68 -25.43 1.81
C TYR A 1012 -28.71 -24.01 2.39
N GLN A 1013 -27.64 -23.24 2.23
CA GLN A 1013 -27.58 -21.85 2.68
C GLN A 1013 -28.63 -20.95 2.01
N LYS A 1014 -29.02 -21.25 0.76
CA LYS A 1014 -30.08 -20.50 0.06
C LYS A 1014 -31.47 -20.82 0.59
N THR A 1015 -31.70 -22.05 1.05
CA THR A 1015 -32.99 -22.53 1.59
C THR A 1015 -33.04 -22.52 3.13
N ALA A 1016 -32.02 -21.97 3.78
CA ALA A 1016 -31.81 -22.08 5.22
C ALA A 1016 -32.94 -21.43 6.06
N HIS A 1017 -33.62 -20.41 5.53
CA HIS A 1017 -34.76 -19.77 6.20
C HIS A 1017 -35.97 -20.69 6.36
N GLU A 1018 -36.09 -21.73 5.52
CA GLU A 1018 -37.24 -22.64 5.54
C GLU A 1018 -37.04 -23.82 6.51
N ARG A 1019 -35.77 -24.20 6.80
CA ARG A 1019 -35.41 -25.36 7.63
C ARG A 1019 -34.11 -25.13 8.43
N PRO A 1020 -34.12 -24.32 9.51
CA PRO A 1020 -32.93 -24.11 10.35
C PRO A 1020 -32.59 -25.35 11.19
N LEU A 1021 -31.30 -25.58 11.46
CA LEU A 1021 -30.80 -26.73 12.27
C LEU A 1021 -31.07 -26.57 13.76
N LEU A 1022 -30.98 -25.34 14.26
CA LEU A 1022 -31.33 -24.93 15.60
C LEU A 1022 -32.38 -23.82 15.45
N VAL A 1023 -33.48 -23.91 16.22
CA VAL A 1023 -34.41 -22.78 16.36
C VAL A 1023 -33.60 -21.64 16.99
N PRO A 1024 -33.33 -20.55 16.27
CA PRO A 1024 -32.49 -19.51 16.81
C PRO A 1024 -33.24 -18.80 17.93
N ASP A 1025 -32.58 -18.55 19.06
CA ASP A 1025 -33.04 -17.46 19.92
C ASP A 1025 -32.90 -16.20 19.08
N VAL A 1026 -34.00 -15.51 18.85
CA VAL A 1026 -34.02 -14.39 17.91
C VAL A 1026 -34.05 -13.08 18.69
N THR A 1027 -33.20 -12.14 18.28
CA THR A 1027 -33.40 -10.72 18.59
C THR A 1027 -34.11 -10.06 17.42
N THR A 1028 -35.34 -9.63 17.65
CA THR A 1028 -36.10 -8.86 16.66
C THR A 1028 -35.46 -7.49 16.52
N ARG A 1029 -34.81 -7.25 15.38
CA ARG A 1029 -34.33 -5.93 15.01
C ARG A 1029 -35.41 -5.26 14.19
N THR A 1030 -35.79 -4.06 14.62
CA THR A 1030 -36.74 -3.24 13.89
C THR A 1030 -35.96 -2.26 13.02
N PHE A 1031 -36.24 -2.28 11.72
CA PHE A 1031 -35.72 -1.33 10.76
C PHE A 1031 -36.89 -0.64 10.06
N THR A 1032 -36.87 0.69 10.06
CA THR A 1032 -37.98 1.49 9.55
C THR A 1032 -37.58 2.09 8.22
N GLN A 1033 -38.27 1.70 7.14
CA GLN A 1033 -38.05 2.24 5.80
C GLN A 1033 -39.38 2.73 5.23
N GLY A 1034 -39.45 3.99 4.81
CA GLY A 1034 -40.66 4.57 4.23
C GLY A 1034 -41.87 4.67 5.18
N GLY A 1035 -41.67 4.65 6.50
CA GLY A 1035 -42.75 4.73 7.51
C GLY A 1035 -43.35 3.39 7.90
N ILE A 1036 -42.89 2.29 7.31
CA ILE A 1036 -43.25 0.92 7.69
C ILE A 1036 -42.12 0.35 8.54
N THR A 1037 -42.44 -0.10 9.76
CA THR A 1037 -41.48 -0.78 10.64
C THR A 1037 -41.41 -2.23 10.24
N TYR A 1038 -40.29 -2.60 9.62
CA TYR A 1038 -39.96 -3.98 9.31
C TYR A 1038 -39.25 -4.56 10.53
N ALA A 1039 -39.96 -5.39 11.28
CA ALA A 1039 -39.35 -6.26 12.27
C ALA A 1039 -38.77 -7.47 11.53
N TYR A 1040 -37.46 -7.64 11.60
CA TYR A 1040 -36.83 -8.86 11.12
C TYR A 1040 -36.04 -9.51 12.25
N ASP A 1041 -36.15 -10.81 12.24
CA ASP A 1041 -35.70 -11.69 13.29
C ASP A 1041 -34.23 -12.04 13.03
N VAL A 1042 -33.31 -11.48 13.82
CA VAL A 1042 -31.88 -11.79 13.74
C VAL A 1042 -31.54 -12.94 14.69
N PRO A 1043 -31.10 -14.09 14.18
CA PRO A 1043 -30.67 -15.21 15.02
C PRO A 1043 -29.46 -14.80 15.88
N LEU A 1044 -29.50 -15.01 17.20
CA LEU A 1044 -28.38 -14.72 18.12
C LEU A 1044 -27.10 -15.48 17.76
N TYR A 1045 -27.25 -16.67 17.16
CA TYR A 1045 -26.16 -17.61 16.87
C TYR A 1045 -26.19 -18.04 15.40
N PRO A 1046 -25.90 -17.14 14.44
CA PRO A 1046 -26.10 -17.39 13.02
C PRO A 1046 -25.22 -18.53 12.50
N SER A 1047 -23.98 -18.68 13.00
CA SER A 1047 -23.05 -19.73 12.53
C SER A 1047 -23.44 -21.13 13.01
N LEU A 1048 -24.26 -21.24 14.07
CA LEU A 1048 -24.76 -22.50 14.62
C LEU A 1048 -26.17 -22.85 14.09
N ALA A 1049 -26.93 -21.87 13.59
CA ALA A 1049 -28.29 -22.07 13.10
C ALA A 1049 -28.35 -22.71 11.70
N VAL A 1050 -27.29 -22.57 10.89
CA VAL A 1050 -27.22 -23.01 9.49
C VAL A 1050 -25.89 -23.74 9.23
N PRO A 1051 -25.86 -24.82 8.42
CA PRO A 1051 -24.61 -25.46 8.01
C PRO A 1051 -23.68 -24.50 7.26
N HIS A 1052 -22.46 -24.30 7.78
CA HIS A 1052 -21.42 -23.54 7.10
C HIS A 1052 -20.18 -24.40 6.86
N LEU A 1053 -19.60 -24.30 5.65
CA LEU A 1053 -18.36 -24.99 5.30
C LEU A 1053 -17.19 -24.58 6.22
N GLY A 1054 -17.20 -23.32 6.70
CA GLY A 1054 -16.20 -22.82 7.65
C GLY A 1054 -16.24 -23.53 9.00
N THR A 1055 -17.43 -23.85 9.52
CA THR A 1055 -17.59 -24.56 10.79
C THR A 1055 -17.14 -26.02 10.65
N LEU A 1056 -17.50 -26.68 9.54
CA LEU A 1056 -17.02 -28.02 9.20
C LEU A 1056 -15.49 -28.08 9.12
N ALA A 1057 -14.88 -27.10 8.44
CA ALA A 1057 -13.42 -27.01 8.32
C ALA A 1057 -12.75 -26.87 9.69
N VAL A 1058 -13.23 -25.98 10.57
CA VAL A 1058 -12.69 -25.81 11.93
C VAL A 1058 -12.74 -27.12 12.73
N VAL A 1059 -13.86 -27.86 12.66
CA VAL A 1059 -14.03 -29.14 13.36
C VAL A 1059 -13.11 -30.22 12.80
N PHE A 1060 -13.00 -30.33 11.48
CA PHE A 1060 -12.09 -31.27 10.83
C PHE A 1060 -10.62 -31.02 11.21
N PHE A 1061 -10.16 -29.76 11.13
CA PHE A 1061 -8.79 -29.41 11.50
C PHE A 1061 -8.54 -29.57 13.00
N ALA A 1062 -9.50 -29.25 13.86
CA ALA A 1062 -9.40 -29.49 15.30
C ALA A 1062 -9.24 -30.98 15.64
N LEU A 1063 -10.01 -31.87 14.99
CA LEU A 1063 -9.87 -33.32 15.14
C LEU A 1063 -8.49 -33.81 14.65
N PHE A 1064 -8.07 -33.35 13.47
CA PHE A 1064 -6.78 -33.72 12.88
C PHE A 1064 -5.60 -33.29 13.76
N ILE A 1065 -5.59 -32.04 14.23
CA ILE A 1065 -4.56 -31.52 15.12
C ILE A 1065 -4.55 -32.27 16.46
N THR A 1066 -5.73 -32.61 17.00
CA THR A 1066 -5.82 -33.40 18.24
C THR A 1066 -5.19 -34.78 18.08
N LEU A 1067 -5.43 -35.47 16.96
CA LEU A 1067 -4.81 -36.77 16.69
C LEU A 1067 -3.28 -36.67 16.56
N ILE A 1068 -2.78 -35.64 15.86
CA ILE A 1068 -1.34 -35.38 15.77
C ILE A 1068 -0.76 -35.12 17.17
N ALA A 1069 -1.40 -34.25 17.96
CA ALA A 1069 -0.95 -33.93 19.30
C ALA A 1069 -0.87 -35.17 20.20
N LEU A 1070 -1.89 -36.03 20.18
CA LEU A 1070 -1.90 -37.30 20.93
C LEU A 1070 -0.79 -38.26 20.47
N ALA A 1071 -0.56 -38.38 19.15
CA ALA A 1071 0.53 -39.19 18.63
C ALA A 1071 1.91 -38.66 19.07
N MET A 1072 2.11 -37.34 19.04
CA MET A 1072 3.36 -36.70 19.48
C MET A 1072 3.56 -36.84 20.99
N ILE A 1073 2.50 -36.66 21.80
CA ILE A 1073 2.55 -36.90 23.26
C ILE A 1073 2.97 -38.34 23.54
N TYR A 1074 2.40 -39.32 22.84
CA TYR A 1074 2.79 -40.73 22.97
C TYR A 1074 4.26 -40.96 22.64
N VAL A 1075 4.76 -40.39 21.53
CA VAL A 1075 6.17 -40.51 21.12
C VAL A 1075 7.11 -39.90 22.15
N ILE A 1076 6.82 -38.68 22.63
CA ILE A 1076 7.63 -38.00 23.65
C ILE A 1076 7.61 -38.79 24.96
N ALA A 1077 6.44 -39.26 25.38
CA ALA A 1077 6.29 -40.05 26.60
C ALA A 1077 7.05 -41.37 26.55
N ARG A 1078 7.00 -42.07 25.41
CA ARG A 1078 7.75 -43.30 25.16
C ARG A 1078 9.26 -43.06 25.17
N ASN A 1079 9.74 -42.06 24.44
CA ASN A 1079 11.17 -41.76 24.33
C ASN A 1079 11.75 -41.29 25.67
N THR A 1080 11.01 -40.46 26.41
CA THR A 1080 11.39 -40.02 27.76
C THR A 1080 11.43 -41.21 28.72
N ARG A 1081 10.44 -42.10 28.68
CA ARG A 1081 10.43 -43.31 29.52
C ARG A 1081 11.67 -44.19 29.29
N LEU A 1082 12.12 -44.31 28.05
CA LEU A 1082 13.26 -45.13 27.65
C LEU A 1082 14.62 -44.41 27.75
N GLY A 1083 14.65 -43.11 28.10
CA GLY A 1083 15.89 -42.32 28.13
C GLY A 1083 16.57 -42.17 26.77
N THR A 1084 15.83 -42.37 25.66
CA THR A 1084 16.40 -42.37 24.31
C THR A 1084 16.28 -41.00 23.65
N SER A 1085 17.40 -40.46 23.17
CA SER A 1085 17.41 -39.23 22.36
C SER A 1085 17.11 -39.50 20.89
N ALA A 1086 16.57 -38.50 20.16
CA ALA A 1086 16.34 -38.61 18.71
C ALA A 1086 17.61 -38.97 17.92
N ILE A 1087 18.75 -38.41 18.34
CA ILE A 1087 20.07 -38.69 17.76
C ILE A 1087 20.42 -40.18 17.91
N GLN A 1088 20.17 -40.77 19.07
CA GLN A 1088 20.41 -42.18 19.33
C GLN A 1088 19.44 -43.08 18.54
N ILE A 1089 18.16 -42.71 18.46
CA ILE A 1089 17.16 -43.46 17.68
C ILE A 1089 17.56 -43.51 16.20
N GLU A 1090 17.98 -42.39 15.63
CA GLU A 1090 18.43 -42.33 14.24
C GLU A 1090 19.68 -43.18 14.02
N ARG A 1091 20.69 -43.07 14.88
CA ARG A 1091 21.91 -43.90 14.79
C ARG A 1091 21.61 -45.39 14.87
N THR A 1092 20.75 -45.81 15.79
CA THR A 1092 20.33 -47.21 15.94
C THR A 1092 19.52 -47.69 14.73
N ARG A 1093 18.66 -46.85 14.15
CA ARG A 1093 17.93 -47.16 12.92
C ARG A 1093 18.89 -47.37 11.74
N LEU A 1094 19.86 -46.47 11.58
CA LEU A 1094 20.87 -46.56 10.52
C LEU A 1094 21.73 -47.82 10.68
N TRP A 1095 22.16 -48.12 11.89
CA TRP A 1095 22.92 -49.34 12.21
C TRP A 1095 22.13 -50.62 11.87
N ARG A 1096 20.85 -50.71 12.29
CA ARG A 1096 19.99 -51.86 11.95
C ARG A 1096 19.66 -51.98 10.46
N SER A 1097 19.64 -50.86 9.72
CA SER A 1097 19.42 -50.87 8.27
C SER A 1097 20.64 -51.35 7.47
N GLN A 1098 21.80 -51.45 8.11
CA GLN A 1098 23.07 -51.86 7.50
C GLN A 1098 23.35 -53.37 7.62
N ASP A 1099 22.50 -54.13 8.32
CA ASP A 1099 22.58 -55.60 8.41
C ASP A 1099 22.23 -56.24 7.05
N GLY A 1100 23.17 -56.18 6.10
CA GLY A 1100 23.02 -56.70 4.73
C GLY A 1100 24.13 -56.28 3.73
N GLY A 1101 25.06 -55.40 4.09
CA GLY A 1101 26.17 -54.98 3.21
C GLY A 1101 27.22 -54.09 3.90
N LYS A 1102 28.39 -53.88 3.27
CA LYS A 1102 29.49 -53.08 3.84
C LYS A 1102 29.04 -51.64 4.17
N PRO A 1103 29.38 -51.09 5.35
CA PRO A 1103 28.89 -49.79 5.79
C PRO A 1103 29.50 -48.63 4.98
N VAL A 1104 28.64 -47.66 4.63
CA VAL A 1104 29.03 -46.40 3.95
C VAL A 1104 29.61 -45.38 4.95
N TYR A 1105 29.35 -45.52 6.26
CA TYR A 1105 29.88 -44.69 7.35
C TYR A 1105 29.79 -45.41 8.72
N ASP A 1106 30.69 -45.09 9.67
CA ASP A 1106 30.69 -45.67 11.02
C ASP A 1106 29.58 -45.04 11.89
N THR A 1107 28.66 -45.86 12.40
CA THR A 1107 27.55 -45.41 13.25
C THR A 1107 27.92 -45.34 14.74
N ARG A 1108 29.06 -45.90 15.14
CA ARG A 1108 29.56 -45.88 16.53
C ARG A 1108 29.96 -44.47 16.94
N VAL A 1109 29.94 -44.19 18.24
CA VAL A 1109 30.41 -42.91 18.79
C VAL A 1109 31.68 -43.13 19.59
N ALA A 1110 32.69 -42.31 19.32
CA ALA A 1110 33.93 -42.26 20.08
C ALA A 1110 33.73 -41.41 21.34
N LEU A 1111 33.93 -42.03 22.50
CA LEU A 1111 33.87 -41.38 23.80
C LEU A 1111 35.25 -41.35 24.44
N TRP A 1112 35.63 -40.19 24.97
CA TRP A 1112 36.76 -40.10 25.88
C TRP A 1112 36.32 -40.60 27.26
N VAL A 1113 37.04 -41.57 27.81
CA VAL A 1113 36.74 -42.12 29.14
C VAL A 1113 37.94 -41.90 30.07
N PRO A 1114 37.78 -41.12 31.16
CA PRO A 1114 38.83 -40.93 32.15
C PRO A 1114 39.03 -42.18 33.02
N LEU A 1115 40.28 -42.50 33.36
CA LEU A 1115 40.66 -43.49 34.38
C LEU A 1115 40.90 -42.72 35.70
N GLU A 1116 40.65 -43.35 36.85
CA GLU A 1116 40.52 -42.69 38.16
C GLU A 1116 41.67 -41.74 38.59
N ALA A 1117 41.32 -40.83 39.50
CA ALA A 1117 41.93 -39.53 39.78
C ALA A 1117 43.27 -39.50 40.55
N ASP A 1118 43.97 -40.62 40.74
CA ASP A 1118 45.08 -40.68 41.69
C ASP A 1118 46.48 -40.37 41.13
N ASP A 1119 46.59 -39.96 39.86
CA ASP A 1119 47.87 -39.52 39.31
C ASP A 1119 47.70 -38.25 38.48
N LYS A 1120 48.57 -37.26 38.70
CA LYS A 1120 48.69 -35.98 37.97
C LYS A 1120 49.01 -36.11 36.47
N ALA A 1121 48.83 -37.29 35.88
CA ALA A 1121 48.90 -37.53 34.45
C ALA A 1121 47.49 -37.82 33.91
N LYS A 1122 47.01 -36.99 32.98
CA LYS A 1122 45.75 -37.12 32.23
C LYS A 1122 45.63 -38.49 31.53
N ARG A 1123 45.28 -39.56 32.26
CA ARG A 1123 45.17 -40.94 31.74
C ARG A 1123 43.72 -41.24 31.41
N GLY A 1124 43.38 -41.25 30.13
CA GLY A 1124 42.08 -41.71 29.61
C GLY A 1124 42.28 -42.42 28.27
N ALA A 1125 41.21 -43.02 27.75
CA ALA A 1125 41.23 -43.70 26.45
C ALA A 1125 39.97 -43.41 25.64
N VAL A 1126 40.11 -43.41 24.31
CA VAL A 1126 38.98 -43.32 23.38
C VAL A 1126 38.34 -44.69 23.22
N VAL A 1127 37.06 -44.81 23.57
CA VAL A 1127 36.26 -46.04 23.47
C VAL A 1127 35.13 -45.82 22.46
N PHE A 1128 35.00 -46.73 21.49
CA PHE A 1128 33.89 -46.72 20.55
C PHE A 1128 32.69 -47.44 21.16
N VAL A 1129 31.53 -46.80 21.11
CA VAL A 1129 30.29 -47.29 21.71
C VAL A 1129 29.25 -47.58 20.63
N GLU A 1130 28.62 -48.75 20.72
CA GLU A 1130 27.55 -49.17 19.83
C GLU A 1130 26.30 -48.24 19.94
N PRO A 1131 25.60 -47.93 18.84
CA PRO A 1131 24.45 -47.01 18.83
C PRO A 1131 23.30 -47.36 19.78
N ASP A 1132 23.10 -48.65 20.03
CA ASP A 1132 22.03 -49.20 20.87
C ASP A 1132 22.35 -49.18 22.37
N THR A 1133 23.57 -48.79 22.75
CA THR A 1133 23.98 -48.67 24.16
C THR A 1133 23.14 -47.60 24.87
N PRO A 1134 22.45 -47.90 25.99
CA PRO A 1134 21.53 -46.98 26.68
C PRO A 1134 22.29 -45.97 27.55
N LEU A 1135 23.02 -45.05 26.93
CA LEU A 1135 23.88 -44.07 27.60
C LEU A 1135 23.15 -43.14 28.57
N PHE A 1136 21.86 -42.86 28.34
CA PHE A 1136 21.08 -41.85 29.08
C PHE A 1136 19.84 -42.41 29.78
N ASP A 1137 19.70 -43.74 29.84
CA ASP A 1137 18.60 -44.35 30.57
C ASP A 1137 18.93 -44.46 32.06
N LEU A 1138 18.39 -43.55 32.87
CA LEU A 1138 18.51 -43.54 34.34
C LEU A 1138 17.35 -44.29 35.02
N GLY A 1139 16.46 -44.89 34.23
CA GLY A 1139 15.22 -45.50 34.68
C GLY A 1139 14.00 -44.59 34.48
N PRO A 1140 12.79 -45.16 34.25
CA PRO A 1140 11.59 -44.42 33.85
C PRO A 1140 11.26 -43.20 34.72
N SER A 1141 11.31 -43.34 36.04
CA SER A 1141 10.94 -42.27 36.97
C SER A 1141 11.95 -41.11 36.96
N GLU A 1142 13.24 -41.42 36.90
CA GLU A 1142 14.29 -40.41 36.91
C GLU A 1142 14.36 -39.69 35.56
N ASN A 1143 14.22 -40.42 34.44
CA ASN A 1143 14.16 -39.83 33.10
C ASN A 1143 13.02 -38.78 33.00
N TRP A 1144 11.85 -39.08 33.55
CA TRP A 1144 10.70 -38.15 33.58
C TRP A 1144 10.95 -36.93 34.47
N ARG A 1145 11.57 -37.09 35.64
CA ARG A 1145 11.88 -35.96 36.54
C ARG A 1145 12.88 -34.98 35.93
N ARG A 1146 13.87 -35.47 35.16
CA ARG A 1146 14.85 -34.62 34.46
C ARG A 1146 14.20 -33.74 33.40
N VAL A 1147 13.22 -34.28 32.67
CA VAL A 1147 12.50 -33.55 31.62
C VAL A 1147 11.43 -32.61 32.21
N MET A 1148 10.58 -33.12 33.10
CA MET A 1148 9.35 -32.42 33.54
C MET A 1148 9.45 -31.69 34.89
N GLY A 1149 10.48 -31.96 35.69
CA GLY A 1149 10.65 -31.40 37.03
C GLY A 1149 10.35 -32.40 38.14
N GLU A 1150 10.81 -32.08 39.35
CA GLU A 1150 10.75 -32.99 40.51
C GLU A 1150 9.33 -33.21 41.05
N LYS A 1151 8.48 -32.19 40.96
CA LYS A 1151 7.11 -32.23 41.50
C LYS A 1151 6.10 -32.41 40.38
N TRP A 1152 5.09 -33.26 40.59
CA TRP A 1152 4.07 -33.59 39.59
C TRP A 1152 3.32 -32.37 39.03
N TRP A 1153 3.06 -31.35 39.86
CA TRP A 1153 2.39 -30.12 39.39
C TRP A 1153 3.26 -29.30 38.42
N GLN A 1154 4.59 -29.42 38.51
CA GLN A 1154 5.51 -28.75 37.59
C GLN A 1154 5.39 -29.29 36.16
N TRP A 1155 4.77 -30.46 35.99
CA TRP A 1155 4.62 -31.11 34.71
C TRP A 1155 3.56 -30.44 33.84
N PHE A 1156 2.63 -29.73 34.46
CA PHE A 1156 1.54 -29.02 33.77
C PHE A 1156 1.83 -27.53 33.55
N VAL A 1157 3.04 -27.11 33.92
CA VAL A 1157 3.44 -25.70 34.01
C VAL A 1157 4.64 -25.42 33.08
N PRO A 1158 4.48 -24.59 32.04
CA PRO A 1158 5.51 -24.38 31.01
C PRO A 1158 6.74 -23.59 31.48
N TRP A 1159 6.63 -22.72 32.48
CA TRP A 1159 7.70 -21.80 32.89
C TRP A 1159 8.75 -22.39 33.86
N VAL A 1160 8.67 -23.69 34.18
CA VAL A 1160 9.67 -24.35 35.04
C VAL A 1160 10.68 -25.06 34.12
N PRO A 1161 11.97 -24.68 34.10
CA PRO A 1161 12.95 -25.20 33.15
C PRO A 1161 13.23 -26.70 33.34
N SER A 1162 13.62 -27.36 32.25
CA SER A 1162 14.13 -28.75 32.28
C SER A 1162 15.50 -28.81 32.95
N ARG A 1163 15.81 -29.91 33.65
CA ARG A 1163 17.10 -30.14 34.33
C ARG A 1163 17.98 -31.17 33.61
N ALA A 1164 17.64 -31.56 32.39
CA ALA A 1164 18.43 -32.52 31.62
C ALA A 1164 19.83 -31.95 31.32
N SER A 1165 20.89 -32.72 31.61
CA SER A 1165 22.30 -32.38 31.38
C SER A 1165 23.02 -33.49 30.61
N ASP A 1166 23.74 -33.12 29.56
CA ASP A 1166 24.44 -34.08 28.70
C ASP A 1166 25.71 -34.68 29.35
N LEU A 1167 26.22 -34.04 30.41
CA LEU A 1167 27.45 -34.43 31.11
C LEU A 1167 27.20 -35.22 32.38
N HIS A 1168 26.07 -34.98 33.05
CA HIS A 1168 25.78 -35.55 34.37
C HIS A 1168 24.68 -36.62 34.36
N ASP A 1169 23.95 -36.78 33.25
CA ASP A 1169 22.83 -37.74 33.15
C ASP A 1169 23.23 -39.04 32.44
N LEU A 1170 24.50 -39.46 32.51
CA LEU A 1170 24.95 -40.73 31.95
C LEU A 1170 24.57 -41.90 32.87
N ASN A 1171 24.14 -43.02 32.29
CA ASN A 1171 23.81 -44.23 33.03
C ASN A 1171 25.07 -44.75 33.78
N PRO A 1172 25.05 -44.80 35.12
CA PRO A 1172 26.23 -45.13 35.92
C PRO A 1172 26.75 -46.55 35.66
N GLN A 1173 25.87 -47.51 35.36
CA GLN A 1173 26.25 -48.89 35.03
C GLN A 1173 26.99 -48.95 33.68
N VAL A 1174 26.53 -48.17 32.70
CA VAL A 1174 27.17 -48.07 31.38
C VAL A 1174 28.52 -47.37 31.48
N VAL A 1175 28.61 -46.29 32.27
CA VAL A 1175 29.87 -45.56 32.49
C VAL A 1175 30.94 -46.46 33.11
N GLU A 1176 30.58 -47.31 34.09
CA GLU A 1176 31.55 -48.23 34.69
C GLU A 1176 32.01 -49.31 33.69
N ALA A 1177 31.09 -49.84 32.86
CA ALA A 1177 31.46 -50.76 31.78
C ALA A 1177 32.39 -50.11 30.75
N LEU A 1178 32.19 -48.82 30.43
CA LEU A 1178 33.06 -48.05 29.54
C LEU A 1178 34.45 -47.82 30.16
N ARG A 1179 34.53 -47.55 31.46
CA ARG A 1179 35.81 -47.46 32.19
C ARG A 1179 36.56 -48.77 32.17
N GLU A 1180 35.88 -49.90 32.34
CA GLU A 1180 36.50 -51.22 32.23
C GLU A 1180 37.03 -51.50 30.81
N ARG A 1181 36.27 -51.14 29.77
CA ARG A 1181 36.73 -51.20 28.37
C ARG A 1181 37.94 -50.29 28.13
N ALA A 1182 37.96 -49.09 28.69
CA ALA A 1182 39.08 -48.16 28.62
C ALA A 1182 40.34 -48.71 29.32
N ARG A 1183 40.18 -49.37 30.47
CA ARG A 1183 41.28 -50.06 31.20
C ARG A 1183 41.88 -51.20 30.36
N LYS A 1184 41.06 -51.95 29.61
CA LYS A 1184 41.50 -53.10 28.78
C LYS A 1184 42.16 -52.71 27.44
N LYS A 1185 41.81 -51.54 26.90
CA LYS A 1185 42.31 -51.06 25.59
C LYS A 1185 43.70 -50.41 25.69
N ARG A 1186 44.09 -50.03 26.90
CA ARG A 1186 45.41 -49.53 27.25
C ARG A 1186 46.29 -50.68 27.69
#